data_AF-A0A9K3M2Q7-F1
#
_entry.id   AF-A0A9K3M2Q7-F1
#
_cell.length_a   1.000
_cell.length_b   1.000
_cell.length_c   1.000
_cell.angle_alpha   90.00
_cell.angle_beta   90.00
_cell.angle_gamma   90.00
#
_symmetry.space_group_name_H-M   'P 1'
#
loop_
_entity.id
_entity.type
_entity.pdbx_description
1 polymer ?
#
loop_
_entity_poly.entity_id
_entity_poly.type
_entity_poly.pdbx_seq_one_letter_code
_entity_poly.pdbx_strand_id
1 'polypeptide(L)'
;MTIVFERPVGASADLKELEYISALHQTCSTELRQDASIAAADIRLFLRSRYGILVEEDELQKTVISGLGGGDSAEEIIDLMEVVCMLLIPTLIKAARVETDDDSHLSNELPEGVIPPEADLIKKVLTMMLEDVTGDATSKPLNERLVANLFTAYGEMDLAKDISLHKAMIQAANPTGRENAKLDVNTFSSGLITDIGEYDLKNEILLDNSLIDTYGIWLSDRLLSGNLAQYIVSIYVLVVGIQTSMYLVDEYSKEDAKKFIHNVTWNLFQPNDGFEDVESFMGTFTGYIGSYMAGEAGDCTNATILTPEEVESLCNITEGVYDCHEGASRDIFCTLAHSTYGNTTQHELSHQLALLAAAGFNVTGFEESAKQSIEDATNSSVDSLYPSSEYMIRIPLIVGTATAFITSVYLAVTFLPSITSTILQLRCGFIPTMANKDFNKYRCAPDQVSILTGSMFWGTLLGSFLVGSFVGVLVFLCLWQATVYYMAKLFAILGGILVIAIIRISVLSICRCKMYRAFYRERPFSANISLLALEWANFTLSVGFILVRIIKLIISACMFIRRIDTPFLAPKVGQLGPIELDNYPTIFMKDLLQHEAHRHPYIEMLGVLYLMKLRYRDSFGSKAGAAWRLLFVYSLLPWMHKYRIHVKGEVGFVLQGLAESTRGRMSILVSQRLSTEDIEEDDDESKVFRRGTSITTYQLERANMELKNRLDFLEQRERDLLATISDLEDKIERTSQTASPHLSDKSSPKKDPTDFAGDVFLLDFSLAVVQQKATGCDKNHVESVPISRISGESNGKSSVQYNHHVPLSQVERESTFSSSTGEDTKTKEISRITRVNERFAWNLLMEGAITRMVAGCVPILADARILMISSKTKKSPFFIIPKRWLVARRMFGGRCYARIV
;
A
#
# COMPACT_ATOMS: atom_id res chain seq x y z
N MET A 1 -20.34 -4.14 1.76
CA MET A 1 -20.11 -3.06 2.75
C MET A 1 -19.77 -1.83 1.93
N THR A 2 -20.68 -0.85 1.83
CA THR A 2 -20.40 0.43 1.16
C THR A 2 -19.54 1.26 2.10
N ILE A 3 -18.26 1.39 1.79
CA ILE A 3 -17.39 2.33 2.49
C ILE A 3 -17.84 3.71 2.05
N VAL A 4 -18.54 4.43 2.92
CA VAL A 4 -18.88 5.84 2.68
C VAL A 4 -17.62 6.63 3.00
N PHE A 5 -16.94 7.10 1.95
CA PHE A 5 -15.84 8.04 2.09
C PHE A 5 -16.43 9.45 2.09
N GLU A 6 -16.40 10.12 3.24
CA GLU A 6 -16.68 11.55 3.30
C GLU A 6 -15.42 12.29 2.85
N ARG A 7 -15.41 12.80 1.62
CA ARG A 7 -14.33 13.67 1.15
C ARG A 7 -14.30 14.90 2.07
N PRO A 8 -13.17 15.22 2.71
CA PRO A 8 -13.06 16.51 3.38
C PRO A 8 -13.29 17.60 2.34
N VAL A 9 -14.29 18.44 2.58
CA VAL A 9 -14.66 19.52 1.66
C VAL A 9 -14.10 20.85 2.15
N GLY A 10 -13.77 21.72 1.20
CA GLY A 10 -13.38 23.10 1.45
C GLY A 10 -11.89 23.37 1.22
N ALA A 11 -11.53 24.64 1.33
CA ALA A 11 -10.24 25.21 0.94
C ALA A 11 -9.01 24.44 1.44
N SER A 12 -9.06 23.88 2.66
CA SER A 12 -7.91 23.12 3.19
C SER A 12 -7.67 21.79 2.46
N ALA A 13 -8.71 21.13 1.96
CA ALA A 13 -8.55 19.88 1.23
C ALA A 13 -8.04 20.15 -0.19
N ASP A 14 -8.58 21.18 -0.84
CA ASP A 14 -8.16 21.60 -2.18
C ASP A 14 -6.70 22.06 -2.18
N LEU A 15 -6.31 22.83 -1.16
CA LEU A 15 -4.93 23.24 -0.94
C LEU A 15 -3.97 22.06 -0.78
N LYS A 16 -4.37 21.06 0.00
CA LYS A 16 -3.58 19.84 0.19
C LYS A 16 -3.43 19.05 -1.11
N GLU A 17 -4.46 19.06 -1.96
CA GLU A 17 -4.38 18.46 -3.29
C GLU A 17 -3.39 19.22 -4.17
N LEU A 18 -3.38 20.56 -4.11
CA LEU A 18 -2.39 21.39 -4.80
C LEU A 18 -0.96 21.15 -4.32
N GLU A 19 -0.76 21.06 -2.99
CA GLU A 19 0.51 20.68 -2.38
C GLU A 19 0.96 19.29 -2.85
N TYR A 20 0.02 18.34 -2.97
CA TYR A 20 0.27 16.99 -3.47
C TYR A 20 0.68 16.97 -4.95
N ILE A 21 -0.05 17.69 -5.83
CA ILE A 21 0.30 17.84 -7.26
C ILE A 21 1.71 18.40 -7.40
N SER A 22 2.02 19.43 -6.62
CA SER A 22 3.33 20.07 -6.63
C SER A 22 4.41 19.08 -6.18
N ALA A 23 4.18 18.34 -5.09
CA ALA A 23 5.09 17.30 -4.61
C ALA A 23 5.36 16.20 -5.66
N LEU A 24 4.33 15.79 -6.41
CA LEU A 24 4.46 14.81 -7.50
C LEU A 24 5.24 15.37 -8.68
N HIS A 25 5.10 16.66 -8.97
CA HIS A 25 5.74 17.31 -10.10
C HIS A 25 7.23 17.59 -9.86
N GLN A 26 7.62 17.85 -8.60
CA GLN A 26 9.01 18.03 -8.21
C GLN A 26 9.86 16.79 -8.54
N THR A 27 11.11 17.03 -8.95
CA THR A 27 12.10 16.03 -9.36
C THR A 27 13.38 16.05 -8.53
N CYS A 28 13.44 16.92 -7.51
CA CYS A 28 14.55 17.01 -6.57
C CYS A 28 14.88 15.64 -5.96
N SER A 29 16.16 15.26 -6.02
CA SER A 29 16.66 13.94 -5.62
C SER A 29 16.93 13.80 -4.12
N THR A 30 17.21 14.89 -3.41
CA THR A 30 17.58 14.87 -1.99
C THR A 30 16.42 15.25 -1.08
N GLU A 31 15.80 16.40 -1.29
CA GLU A 31 14.68 16.90 -0.48
C GLU A 31 13.60 17.55 -1.34
N LEU A 32 12.33 17.33 -0.99
CA LEU A 32 11.20 18.08 -1.54
C LEU A 32 11.31 19.55 -1.11
N ARG A 33 11.10 20.47 -2.05
CA ARG A 33 11.03 21.90 -1.75
C ARG A 33 9.73 22.16 -1.01
N GLN A 34 9.85 22.56 0.26
CA GLN A 34 8.73 22.71 1.20
C GLN A 34 7.75 23.84 0.82
N ASP A 35 8.16 24.73 -0.07
CA ASP A 35 7.37 25.84 -0.59
C ASP A 35 6.41 25.44 -1.73
N ALA A 36 6.37 24.15 -2.09
CA ALA A 36 5.55 23.62 -3.18
C ALA A 36 5.88 24.22 -4.56
N SER A 37 7.05 24.83 -4.73
CA SER A 37 7.49 25.39 -6.01
C SER A 37 7.78 24.31 -7.06
N ILE A 38 7.66 24.69 -8.33
CA ILE A 38 7.99 23.89 -9.53
C ILE A 38 9.03 24.66 -10.34
N ALA A 39 10.20 24.07 -10.58
CA ALA A 39 11.28 24.67 -11.36
C ALA A 39 11.28 24.19 -12.82
N ALA A 40 12.02 24.88 -13.69
CA ALA A 40 12.16 24.49 -15.10
C ALA A 40 12.66 23.05 -15.29
N ALA A 41 13.59 22.60 -14.41
CA ALA A 41 14.12 21.24 -14.43
C ALA A 41 13.04 20.17 -14.21
N ASP A 42 12.03 20.47 -13.39
CA ASP A 42 10.92 19.56 -13.11
C ASP A 42 10.01 19.42 -14.33
N ILE A 43 9.64 20.55 -14.94
CA ILE A 43 8.85 20.60 -16.16
C ILE A 43 9.58 19.86 -17.29
N ARG A 44 10.90 20.07 -17.43
CA ARG A 44 11.73 19.36 -18.42
C ARG A 44 11.65 17.85 -18.27
N LEU A 45 11.87 17.36 -17.06
CA LEU A 45 11.88 15.92 -16.78
C LEU A 45 10.48 15.32 -16.95
N PHE A 46 9.43 16.05 -16.58
CA PHE A 46 8.06 15.66 -16.85
C PHE A 46 7.78 15.54 -18.36
N LEU A 47 8.11 16.58 -19.15
CA LEU A 47 7.90 16.58 -20.60
C LEU A 47 8.68 15.45 -21.29
N ARG A 48 9.91 15.20 -20.84
CA ARG A 48 10.74 14.10 -21.33
C ARG A 48 10.14 12.73 -20.98
N SER A 49 9.77 12.52 -19.71
CA SER A 49 9.24 11.23 -19.23
C SER A 49 7.88 10.91 -19.87
N ARG A 50 7.00 11.91 -19.95
CA ARG A 50 5.61 11.74 -20.36
C ARG A 50 5.41 11.77 -21.86
N TYR A 51 6.03 12.74 -22.55
CA TYR A 51 5.81 13.01 -23.98
C TYR A 51 7.03 12.70 -24.85
N GLY A 52 8.18 12.35 -24.26
CA GLY A 52 9.41 12.11 -25.02
C GLY A 52 10.01 13.38 -25.63
N ILE A 53 9.59 14.57 -25.15
CA ILE A 53 10.05 15.85 -25.68
C ILE A 53 11.28 16.30 -24.89
N LEU A 54 12.36 16.60 -25.61
CA LEU A 54 13.58 17.15 -25.03
C LEU A 54 13.56 18.67 -25.24
N VAL A 55 13.54 19.42 -24.13
CA VAL A 55 13.58 20.89 -24.11
C VAL A 55 14.67 21.31 -23.13
N GLU A 56 15.43 22.34 -23.46
CA GLU A 56 16.44 22.89 -22.54
C GLU A 56 15.77 23.67 -21.41
N GLU A 57 16.41 23.69 -20.22
CA GLU A 57 15.86 24.41 -19.06
C GLU A 57 15.72 25.91 -19.34
N ASP A 58 16.70 26.51 -20.01
CA ASP A 58 16.67 27.93 -20.42
C ASP A 58 15.48 28.25 -21.34
N GLU A 59 15.11 27.32 -22.23
CA GLU A 59 13.96 27.51 -23.11
C GLU A 59 12.66 27.44 -22.33
N LEU A 60 12.55 26.51 -21.37
CA LEU A 60 11.39 26.43 -20.48
C LEU A 60 11.28 27.65 -19.56
N GLN A 61 12.40 28.17 -19.06
CA GLN A 61 12.44 29.41 -18.28
C GLN A 61 11.90 30.58 -19.11
N LYS A 62 12.42 30.74 -20.34
CA LYS A 62 12.08 31.85 -21.24
C LYS A 62 10.70 31.76 -21.87
N THR A 63 10.12 30.57 -21.95
CA THR A 63 8.81 30.35 -22.59
C THR A 63 7.75 30.04 -21.54
N VAL A 64 7.86 28.90 -20.86
CA VAL A 64 6.83 28.38 -19.96
C VAL A 64 6.74 29.20 -18.67
N ILE A 65 7.85 29.35 -17.95
CA ILE A 65 7.84 30.01 -16.64
C ILE A 65 7.57 31.50 -16.78
N SER A 66 8.28 32.20 -17.68
CA SER A 66 8.05 33.64 -17.88
C SER A 66 6.66 33.97 -18.44
N GLY A 67 6.11 33.12 -19.31
CA GLY A 67 4.81 33.36 -19.93
C GLY A 67 3.62 32.97 -19.06
N LEU A 68 3.67 31.82 -18.39
CA LEU A 68 2.57 31.31 -17.58
C LEU A 68 2.68 31.66 -16.09
N GLY A 69 3.90 31.72 -15.53
CA GLY A 69 4.17 32.14 -14.16
C GLY A 69 4.18 33.66 -14.00
N GLY A 70 4.74 34.36 -14.99
CA GLY A 70 4.57 35.81 -15.13
C GLY A 70 5.70 36.67 -14.57
N GLY A 71 6.88 36.12 -14.28
CA GLY A 71 8.06 36.92 -13.99
C GLY A 71 9.23 36.69 -14.93
N ASP A 72 10.24 37.54 -14.75
CA ASP A 72 11.34 37.73 -15.71
C ASP A 72 12.68 37.21 -15.19
N SER A 73 12.70 36.59 -14.01
CA SER A 73 13.95 36.20 -13.38
C SER A 73 14.46 34.85 -13.92
N ALA A 74 15.78 34.73 -14.06
CA ALA A 74 16.40 33.48 -14.52
C ALA A 74 16.26 32.34 -13.49
N GLU A 75 16.02 32.69 -12.22
CA GLU A 75 15.85 31.75 -11.10
C GLU A 75 14.38 31.55 -10.71
N GLU A 76 13.46 31.98 -11.57
CA GLU A 76 12.04 31.92 -11.23
C GLU A 76 11.52 30.49 -11.19
N ILE A 77 10.62 30.28 -10.24
CA ILE A 77 9.96 29.02 -9.98
C ILE A 77 8.46 29.27 -9.99
N ILE A 78 7.70 28.32 -10.51
CA ILE A 78 6.25 28.38 -10.47
C ILE A 78 5.80 28.05 -9.06
N ASP A 79 5.11 28.96 -8.38
CA ASP A 79 4.56 28.70 -7.05
C ASP A 79 3.12 28.14 -7.08
N LEU A 80 2.58 27.84 -5.90
CA LEU A 80 1.26 27.22 -5.80
C LEU A 80 0.14 28.11 -6.34
N MET A 81 0.30 29.43 -6.25
CA MET A 81 -0.68 30.38 -6.76
C MET A 81 -0.68 30.41 -8.28
N GLU A 82 0.49 30.41 -8.90
CA GLU A 82 0.64 30.33 -10.34
C GLU A 82 0.14 28.99 -10.89
N VAL A 83 0.34 27.88 -10.16
CA VAL A 83 -0.29 26.58 -10.48
C VAL A 83 -1.81 26.72 -10.52
N VAL A 84 -2.43 27.36 -9.54
CA VAL A 84 -3.88 27.60 -9.54
C VAL A 84 -4.30 28.48 -10.71
N CYS A 85 -3.55 29.55 -11.01
CA CYS A 85 -3.82 30.42 -12.16
C CYS A 85 -3.83 29.63 -13.47
N MET A 86 -2.86 28.72 -13.66
CA MET A 86 -2.81 27.82 -14.81
C MET A 86 -4.00 26.86 -14.82
N LEU A 87 -4.31 26.22 -13.70
CA LEU A 87 -5.39 25.25 -13.62
C LEU A 87 -6.79 25.88 -13.83
N LEU A 88 -6.94 27.18 -13.59
CA LEU A 88 -8.19 27.92 -13.83
C LEU A 88 -8.40 28.34 -15.30
N ILE A 89 -7.39 28.27 -16.17
CA ILE A 89 -7.47 28.68 -17.58
C ILE A 89 -8.73 28.13 -18.28
N PRO A 90 -9.05 26.82 -18.23
CA PRO A 90 -10.25 26.31 -18.90
C PRO A 90 -11.54 26.89 -18.33
N THR A 91 -11.63 27.03 -17.00
CA THR A 91 -12.78 27.62 -16.31
C THR A 91 -12.99 29.08 -16.71
N LEU A 92 -11.91 29.85 -16.81
CA LEU A 92 -11.96 31.25 -17.21
C LEU A 92 -12.42 31.42 -18.66
N ILE A 93 -11.97 30.55 -19.58
CA ILE A 93 -12.45 30.57 -20.97
C ILE A 93 -13.95 30.27 -21.04
N LYS A 94 -14.44 29.30 -20.27
CA LYS A 94 -15.88 29.00 -20.22
C LYS A 94 -16.67 30.18 -19.67
N ALA A 95 -16.21 30.77 -18.56
CA ALA A 95 -16.89 31.88 -17.91
C ALA A 95 -16.93 33.11 -18.83
N ALA A 96 -15.83 33.39 -19.52
CA ALA A 96 -15.75 34.46 -20.49
C ALA A 96 -16.75 34.29 -21.65
N ARG A 97 -16.92 33.06 -22.17
CA ARG A 97 -17.89 32.77 -23.24
C ARG A 97 -19.33 32.98 -22.79
N VAL A 98 -19.66 32.53 -21.58
CA VAL A 98 -21.00 32.69 -20.99
C VAL A 98 -21.36 34.17 -20.80
N GLU A 99 -20.41 34.99 -20.37
CA GLU A 99 -20.63 36.43 -20.13
C GLU A 99 -20.73 37.25 -21.45
N THR A 100 -20.20 36.76 -22.57
CA THR A 100 -20.21 37.49 -23.84
C THR A 100 -21.47 37.30 -24.70
N ASP A 101 -22.40 36.44 -24.29
CA ASP A 101 -23.53 36.00 -25.13
C ASP A 101 -24.72 36.99 -25.21
N ASP A 102 -24.61 38.18 -24.62
CA ASP A 102 -25.76 39.09 -24.41
C ASP A 102 -26.36 39.72 -25.68
N ASP A 103 -25.71 39.71 -26.86
CA ASP A 103 -26.28 40.43 -28.03
C ASP A 103 -25.98 39.86 -29.44
N SER A 104 -25.17 38.80 -29.62
CA SER A 104 -24.84 38.28 -30.95
C SER A 104 -25.28 36.84 -31.16
N HIS A 105 -26.27 36.63 -32.05
CA HIS A 105 -26.85 35.34 -32.46
C HIS A 105 -25.88 34.28 -33.06
N LEU A 106 -24.56 34.42 -32.94
CA LEU A 106 -23.61 33.34 -33.29
C LEU A 106 -23.36 32.47 -32.06
N SER A 107 -23.94 31.27 -32.11
CA SER A 107 -23.82 30.16 -31.16
C SER A 107 -22.41 29.97 -30.57
N ASN A 108 -22.10 30.65 -29.46
CA ASN A 108 -21.01 30.30 -28.56
C ASN A 108 -21.47 29.26 -27.53
N GLU A 109 -22.36 28.35 -27.94
CA GLU A 109 -22.76 27.22 -27.11
C GLU A 109 -21.50 26.46 -26.69
N LEU A 110 -21.34 26.30 -25.38
CA LEU A 110 -20.30 25.43 -24.83
C LEU A 110 -20.44 24.04 -25.46
N PRO A 111 -19.33 23.36 -25.80
CA PRO A 111 -19.41 22.01 -26.34
C PRO A 111 -20.27 21.09 -25.46
N GLU A 112 -21.09 20.24 -26.09
CA GLU A 112 -21.95 19.30 -25.36
C GLU A 112 -21.13 18.45 -24.37
N GLY A 113 -21.57 18.41 -23.12
CA GLY A 113 -20.88 17.70 -22.01
C GLY A 113 -20.04 18.59 -21.10
N VAL A 114 -19.63 19.79 -21.55
CA VAL A 114 -18.85 20.71 -20.73
C VAL A 114 -19.75 21.39 -19.68
N ILE A 115 -19.42 21.20 -18.40
CA ILE A 115 -20.15 21.83 -17.30
C ILE A 115 -19.87 23.35 -17.31
N PRO A 116 -20.90 24.22 -17.41
CA PRO A 116 -20.71 25.65 -17.38
C PRO A 116 -20.31 26.12 -15.96
N PRO A 117 -19.42 27.11 -15.84
CA PRO A 117 -19.15 27.77 -14.56
C PRO A 117 -20.34 28.65 -14.15
N GLU A 118 -20.28 29.20 -12.93
CA GLU A 118 -21.27 30.15 -12.45
C GLU A 118 -21.31 31.41 -13.35
N ALA A 119 -22.50 31.78 -13.83
CA ALA A 119 -22.71 32.78 -14.88
C ALA A 119 -22.27 34.22 -14.53
N ASP A 120 -22.00 34.51 -13.26
CA ASP A 120 -21.53 35.82 -12.79
C ASP A 120 -20.13 35.76 -12.15
N LEU A 121 -19.37 34.66 -12.34
CA LEU A 121 -18.10 34.45 -11.63
C LEU A 121 -17.12 35.62 -11.88
N ILE A 122 -16.94 36.02 -13.13
CA ILE A 122 -16.02 37.09 -13.52
C ILE A 122 -16.49 38.43 -12.95
N LYS A 123 -17.79 38.73 -13.08
CA LYS A 123 -18.40 39.95 -12.54
C LYS A 123 -18.29 40.06 -11.03
N LYS A 124 -18.52 38.98 -10.29
CA LYS A 124 -18.37 38.93 -8.82
C LYS A 124 -16.93 39.19 -8.41
N VAL A 125 -15.97 38.52 -9.05
CA VAL A 125 -14.54 38.71 -8.75
C VAL A 125 -14.08 40.13 -9.07
N LEU A 126 -14.50 40.69 -10.21
CA LEU A 126 -14.21 42.08 -10.56
C LEU A 126 -14.78 43.08 -9.54
N THR A 127 -16.02 42.84 -9.11
CA THR A 127 -16.68 43.68 -8.10
C THR A 127 -15.90 43.68 -6.80
N MET A 128 -15.50 42.49 -6.31
CA MET A 128 -14.65 42.37 -5.13
C MET A 128 -13.32 43.12 -5.30
N MET A 129 -12.67 42.98 -6.46
CA MET A 129 -11.42 43.69 -6.77
C MET A 129 -11.57 45.21 -6.71
N LEU A 130 -12.61 45.76 -7.37
CA LEU A 130 -12.83 47.20 -7.42
C LEU A 130 -13.22 47.76 -6.06
N GLU A 131 -14.03 47.03 -5.29
CA GLU A 131 -14.41 47.39 -3.94
C GLU A 131 -13.20 47.39 -2.99
N ASP A 132 -12.35 46.35 -3.03
CA ASP A 132 -11.14 46.26 -2.21
C ASP A 132 -10.15 47.41 -2.48
N VAL A 133 -10.04 47.85 -3.74
CA VAL A 133 -9.02 48.82 -4.16
C VAL A 133 -9.52 50.26 -4.20
N THR A 134 -10.80 50.48 -4.51
CA THR A 134 -11.36 51.82 -4.69
C THR A 134 -12.46 52.17 -3.69
N GLY A 135 -12.91 51.21 -2.88
CA GLY A 135 -14.07 51.35 -2.00
C GLY A 135 -15.40 51.41 -2.73
N ASP A 136 -15.42 51.11 -4.04
CA ASP A 136 -16.58 51.22 -4.90
C ASP A 136 -16.57 50.13 -5.99
N ALA A 137 -17.67 49.40 -6.09
CA ALA A 137 -17.90 48.34 -7.07
C ALA A 137 -18.02 48.84 -8.52
N THR A 138 -18.21 50.14 -8.76
CA THR A 138 -18.45 50.68 -10.10
C THR A 138 -17.20 50.65 -10.99
N SER A 139 -17.38 50.31 -12.27
CA SER A 139 -16.30 50.26 -13.26
C SER A 139 -15.51 51.57 -13.33
N LYS A 140 -14.19 51.46 -13.18
CA LYS A 140 -13.26 52.60 -13.17
C LYS A 140 -12.49 52.72 -14.49
N PRO A 141 -11.98 53.90 -14.87
CA PRO A 141 -11.11 54.03 -16.03
C PRO A 141 -9.89 53.10 -15.93
N LEU A 142 -9.68 52.27 -16.94
CA LEU A 142 -8.56 51.33 -17.00
C LEU A 142 -7.29 52.09 -17.39
N ASN A 143 -6.45 52.39 -16.39
CA ASN A 143 -5.19 53.11 -16.55
C ASN A 143 -4.08 52.45 -15.72
N GLU A 144 -2.82 52.83 -15.97
CA GLU A 144 -1.64 52.25 -15.30
C GLU A 144 -1.73 52.40 -13.78
N ARG A 145 -2.25 53.55 -13.30
CA ARG A 145 -2.43 53.81 -11.87
C ARG A 145 -3.41 52.83 -11.22
N LEU A 146 -4.53 52.50 -11.88
CA LEU A 146 -5.48 51.52 -11.36
C LEU A 146 -4.84 50.13 -11.27
N VAL A 147 -4.08 49.71 -12.29
CA VAL A 147 -3.38 48.41 -12.30
C VAL A 147 -2.31 48.38 -11.21
N ALA A 148 -1.52 49.44 -11.05
CA ALA A 148 -0.55 49.56 -9.95
C ALA A 148 -1.22 49.49 -8.57
N ASN A 149 -2.36 50.15 -8.40
CA ASN A 149 -3.15 50.12 -7.16
C ASN A 149 -3.71 48.72 -6.89
N LEU A 150 -4.14 47.98 -7.93
CA LEU A 150 -4.58 46.60 -7.81
C LEU A 150 -3.47 45.71 -7.22
N PHE A 151 -2.28 45.74 -7.82
CA PHE A 151 -1.14 44.97 -7.28
C PHE A 151 -0.74 45.41 -5.87
N THR A 152 -0.74 46.72 -5.60
CA THR A 152 -0.42 47.27 -4.28
C THR A 152 -1.40 46.76 -3.21
N ALA A 153 -2.70 46.74 -3.52
CA ALA A 153 -3.73 46.25 -2.60
C ALA A 153 -3.60 44.74 -2.31
N TYR A 154 -3.13 43.97 -3.27
CA TYR A 154 -2.89 42.52 -3.14
C TYR A 154 -1.45 42.16 -2.74
N GLY A 155 -0.63 43.13 -2.31
CA GLY A 155 0.71 42.86 -1.77
C GLY A 155 1.83 42.61 -2.81
N GLU A 156 1.55 42.79 -4.09
CA GLU A 156 2.49 42.53 -5.20
C GLU A 156 3.28 43.79 -5.60
N MET A 157 4.10 44.30 -4.68
CA MET A 157 4.77 45.59 -4.85
C MET A 157 5.75 45.64 -6.03
N ASP A 158 6.37 44.52 -6.39
CA ASP A 158 7.30 44.47 -7.52
C ASP A 158 6.56 44.55 -8.85
N LEU A 159 5.43 43.85 -8.98
CA LEU A 159 4.53 43.98 -10.13
C LEU A 159 3.88 45.36 -10.18
N ALA A 160 3.60 45.98 -9.02
CA ALA A 160 3.10 47.35 -8.95
C ALA A 160 4.11 48.41 -9.44
N LYS A 161 5.41 48.10 -9.50
CA LYS A 161 6.44 49.00 -10.04
C LYS A 161 6.68 48.79 -11.54
N ASP A 162 6.26 47.66 -12.10
CA ASP A 162 6.49 47.32 -13.51
C ASP A 162 5.48 48.01 -14.44
N ILE A 163 5.78 49.26 -14.81
CA ILE A 163 4.98 50.07 -15.74
C ILE A 163 4.83 49.38 -17.11
N SER A 164 5.83 48.61 -17.53
CA SER A 164 5.80 47.91 -18.82
C SER A 164 4.74 46.81 -18.83
N LEU A 165 4.66 46.05 -17.72
CA LEU A 165 3.62 45.07 -17.49
C LEU A 165 2.23 45.72 -17.43
N HIS A 166 2.08 46.86 -16.75
CA HIS A 166 0.77 47.54 -16.68
C HIS A 166 0.24 47.93 -18.06
N LYS A 167 1.11 48.47 -18.92
CA LYS A 167 0.76 48.79 -20.30
C LYS A 167 0.34 47.55 -21.09
N ALA A 168 1.07 46.45 -20.93
CA ALA A 168 0.73 45.18 -21.57
C ALA A 168 -0.60 44.61 -21.06
N MET A 169 -0.88 44.73 -19.75
CA MET A 169 -2.16 44.32 -19.14
C MET A 169 -3.33 45.15 -19.66
N ILE A 170 -3.17 46.46 -19.77
CA ILE A 170 -4.19 47.36 -20.34
C ILE A 170 -4.44 47.01 -21.81
N GLN A 171 -3.39 46.74 -22.57
CA GLN A 171 -3.50 46.32 -23.97
C GLN A 171 -4.23 44.97 -24.11
N ALA A 172 -3.93 44.00 -23.25
CA ALA A 172 -4.60 42.70 -23.25
C ALA A 172 -6.10 42.81 -22.90
N ALA A 173 -6.44 43.67 -21.94
CA ALA A 173 -7.82 43.93 -21.53
C ALA A 173 -8.61 44.82 -22.52
N ASN A 174 -7.93 45.61 -23.34
CA ASN A 174 -8.53 46.49 -24.34
C ASN A 174 -7.93 46.23 -25.74
N PRO A 175 -8.20 45.06 -26.35
CA PRO A 175 -7.66 44.72 -27.67
C PRO A 175 -8.14 45.69 -28.76
N THR A 176 -9.27 46.37 -28.55
CA THR A 176 -9.81 47.37 -29.49
C THR A 176 -9.10 48.73 -29.44
N GLY A 177 -8.25 48.98 -28.44
CA GLY A 177 -7.54 50.26 -28.30
C GLY A 177 -8.46 51.46 -28.06
N ARG A 178 -9.64 51.26 -27.46
CA ARG A 178 -10.57 52.38 -27.16
C ARG A 178 -9.93 53.36 -26.19
N GLU A 179 -9.92 54.64 -26.56
CA GLU A 179 -9.57 55.72 -25.64
C GLU A 179 -10.58 55.76 -24.48
N ASN A 180 -10.10 55.78 -23.24
CA ASN A 180 -10.91 55.76 -22.01
C ASN A 180 -11.71 54.47 -21.78
N ALA A 181 -11.17 53.32 -22.15
CA ALA A 181 -11.72 52.03 -21.71
C ALA A 181 -11.89 52.01 -20.18
N LYS A 182 -13.02 51.50 -19.70
CA LYS A 182 -13.27 51.24 -18.28
C LYS A 182 -12.97 49.78 -17.99
N LEU A 183 -12.51 49.47 -16.79
CA LEU A 183 -12.40 48.10 -16.29
C LEU A 183 -13.81 47.62 -15.91
N ASP A 184 -14.46 47.01 -16.88
CA ASP A 184 -15.77 46.36 -16.81
C ASP A 184 -15.64 44.84 -17.03
N VAL A 185 -16.75 44.12 -17.00
CA VAL A 185 -16.74 42.64 -17.14
C VAL A 185 -16.11 42.22 -18.46
N ASN A 186 -16.37 42.93 -19.56
CA ASN A 186 -15.87 42.60 -20.90
C ASN A 186 -14.36 42.82 -21.01
N THR A 187 -13.85 43.97 -20.55
CA THR A 187 -12.42 44.26 -20.58
C THR A 187 -11.64 43.38 -19.60
N PHE A 188 -12.19 43.09 -18.42
CA PHE A 188 -11.57 42.16 -17.47
C PHE A 188 -11.56 40.73 -18.01
N SER A 189 -12.68 40.25 -18.55
CA SER A 189 -12.78 38.97 -19.25
C SER A 189 -11.75 38.88 -20.38
N SER A 190 -11.67 39.89 -21.24
CA SER A 190 -10.63 39.98 -22.27
C SER A 190 -9.23 39.89 -21.68
N GLY A 191 -8.92 40.63 -20.61
CA GLY A 191 -7.62 40.58 -19.94
C GLY A 191 -7.25 39.18 -19.43
N LEU A 192 -8.25 38.38 -19.02
CA LEU A 192 -8.07 37.01 -18.54
C LEU A 192 -7.87 35.99 -19.67
N ILE A 193 -8.47 36.22 -20.85
CA ILE A 193 -8.55 35.19 -21.92
C ILE A 193 -7.86 35.53 -23.25
N THR A 194 -7.52 36.80 -23.52
CA THR A 194 -7.00 37.23 -24.83
C THR A 194 -5.72 36.48 -25.24
N ASP A 195 -4.89 36.12 -24.27
CA ASP A 195 -3.63 35.42 -24.51
C ASP A 195 -3.75 33.89 -24.49
N ILE A 196 -4.94 33.33 -24.26
CA ILE A 196 -5.19 31.87 -24.19
C ILE A 196 -6.26 31.43 -25.18
N GLY A 197 -6.57 32.27 -26.17
CA GLY A 197 -7.57 31.97 -27.21
C GLY A 197 -7.29 30.73 -28.05
N GLU A 198 -6.03 30.29 -28.11
CA GLU A 198 -5.61 29.04 -28.78
C GLU A 198 -5.96 27.77 -27.99
N TYR A 199 -6.43 27.89 -26.74
CA TYR A 199 -6.87 26.72 -25.96
C TYR A 199 -8.21 26.20 -26.48
N ASP A 200 -8.19 25.03 -27.12
CA ASP A 200 -9.40 24.35 -27.54
C ASP A 200 -10.07 23.65 -26.34
N LEU A 201 -11.27 24.11 -25.95
CA LEU A 201 -12.09 23.47 -24.90
C LEU A 201 -12.42 22.01 -25.22
N LYS A 202 -12.34 21.57 -26.49
CA LYS A 202 -12.49 20.14 -26.82
C LYS A 202 -11.38 19.27 -26.27
N ASN A 203 -10.20 19.84 -26.00
CA ASN A 203 -9.13 19.12 -25.29
C ASN A 203 -9.54 18.81 -23.86
N GLU A 204 -10.44 19.60 -23.27
CA GLU A 204 -11.02 19.26 -21.98
C GLU A 204 -11.96 18.07 -22.13
N ILE A 205 -12.76 17.92 -23.19
CA ILE A 205 -13.62 16.73 -23.40
C ILE A 205 -12.82 15.42 -23.43
N LEU A 206 -11.59 15.45 -23.96
CA LEU A 206 -10.66 14.31 -23.90
C LEU A 206 -10.19 14.00 -22.47
N LEU A 207 -10.26 14.98 -21.57
CA LEU A 207 -9.88 14.93 -20.16
C LEU A 207 -11.07 15.01 -19.19
N ASP A 208 -12.30 15.17 -19.72
CA ASP A 208 -13.44 15.72 -18.98
C ASP A 208 -13.94 14.71 -17.95
N ASN A 209 -14.72 15.22 -17.00
CA ASN A 209 -15.36 14.45 -15.95
C ASN A 209 -16.20 13.30 -16.49
N SER A 210 -16.59 13.23 -17.77
CA SER A 210 -17.15 11.97 -18.29
C SER A 210 -16.15 10.80 -18.13
N LEU A 211 -14.84 11.01 -18.21
CA LEU A 211 -13.85 9.97 -17.92
C LEU A 211 -13.79 9.63 -16.43
N ILE A 212 -13.89 10.61 -15.54
CA ILE A 212 -13.88 10.37 -14.08
C ILE A 212 -15.22 9.83 -13.55
N ASP A 213 -16.34 10.35 -14.04
CA ASP A 213 -17.73 9.96 -13.73
C ASP A 213 -18.13 8.66 -14.43
N THR A 214 -17.62 8.38 -15.64
CA THR A 214 -17.93 7.14 -16.38
C THR A 214 -16.88 6.03 -16.18
N TYR A 215 -15.60 6.37 -16.01
CA TYR A 215 -14.50 5.37 -15.89
C TYR A 215 -13.82 5.35 -14.50
N GLY A 216 -14.11 6.31 -13.61
CA GLY A 216 -13.62 6.31 -12.24
C GLY A 216 -12.18 6.78 -12.08
N ILE A 217 -11.60 6.46 -10.92
CA ILE A 217 -10.18 6.69 -10.61
C ILE A 217 -9.34 5.89 -11.61
N TRP A 218 -8.40 6.55 -12.28
CA TRP A 218 -7.44 5.89 -13.16
C TRP A 218 -6.57 4.96 -12.32
N LEU A 219 -6.71 3.66 -12.55
CA LEU A 219 -5.91 2.66 -11.89
C LEU A 219 -4.73 2.31 -12.79
N SER A 220 -3.56 2.17 -12.18
CA SER A 220 -2.38 1.64 -12.86
C SER A 220 -2.70 0.30 -13.52
N ASP A 221 -2.35 0.15 -14.80
CA ASP A 221 -2.49 -1.12 -15.55
C ASP A 221 -1.82 -2.29 -14.81
N ARG A 222 -0.76 -2.01 -14.03
CA ARG A 222 -0.08 -3.00 -13.18
C ARG A 222 -0.93 -3.43 -12.00
N LEU A 223 -1.64 -2.50 -11.36
CA LEU A 223 -2.58 -2.82 -10.28
C LEU A 223 -3.79 -3.58 -10.80
N LEU A 224 -4.30 -3.19 -11.98
CA LEU A 224 -5.42 -3.88 -12.63
C LEU A 224 -5.03 -5.30 -13.06
N SER A 225 -3.87 -5.47 -13.68
CA SER A 225 -3.34 -6.79 -14.04
C SER A 225 -3.02 -7.64 -12.81
N GLY A 226 -2.48 -7.04 -11.75
CA GLY A 226 -2.29 -7.69 -10.45
C GLY A 226 -3.61 -8.19 -9.87
N ASN A 227 -4.66 -7.36 -9.88
CA ASN A 227 -6.00 -7.75 -9.44
C ASN A 227 -6.60 -8.87 -10.30
N LEU A 228 -6.45 -8.79 -11.63
CA LEU A 228 -6.86 -9.85 -12.55
C LEU A 228 -6.14 -11.16 -12.25
N ALA A 229 -4.85 -11.10 -11.94
CA ALA A 229 -4.06 -12.27 -11.54
C ALA A 229 -4.62 -12.92 -10.26
N GLN A 230 -5.12 -12.13 -9.29
CA GLN A 230 -5.79 -12.66 -8.10
C GLN A 230 -7.10 -13.40 -8.42
N TYR A 231 -7.90 -12.92 -9.38
CA TYR A 231 -9.08 -13.64 -9.85
C TYR A 231 -8.72 -14.96 -10.54
N ILE A 232 -7.66 -14.96 -11.36
CA ILE A 232 -7.14 -16.18 -12.00
C ILE A 232 -6.70 -17.19 -10.93
N VAL A 233 -5.95 -16.74 -9.91
CA VAL A 233 -5.55 -17.56 -8.77
C VAL A 233 -6.77 -18.12 -8.04
N SER A 234 -7.82 -17.32 -7.86
CA SER A 234 -9.04 -17.77 -7.19
C SER A 234 -9.69 -18.94 -7.94
N ILE A 235 -9.81 -18.83 -9.26
CA ILE A 235 -10.33 -19.93 -10.11
C ILE A 235 -9.39 -21.14 -10.05
N TYR A 236 -8.08 -20.92 -10.12
CA TYR A 236 -7.08 -21.98 -10.04
C TYR A 236 -7.17 -22.76 -8.72
N VAL A 237 -7.22 -22.06 -7.57
CA VAL A 237 -7.36 -22.67 -6.24
C VAL A 237 -8.63 -23.51 -6.15
N LEU A 238 -9.73 -23.08 -6.76
CA LEU A 238 -10.97 -23.84 -6.79
C LEU A 238 -10.82 -25.13 -7.62
N VAL A 239 -10.35 -25.03 -8.87
CA VAL A 239 -10.24 -26.17 -9.78
C VAL A 239 -9.23 -27.20 -9.26
N VAL A 240 -8.02 -26.75 -8.93
CA VAL A 240 -6.96 -27.62 -8.43
C VAL A 240 -7.31 -28.15 -7.04
N GLY A 241 -7.93 -27.35 -6.19
CA GLY A 241 -8.40 -27.80 -4.87
C GLY A 241 -9.45 -28.90 -4.98
N ILE A 242 -10.42 -28.78 -5.89
CA ILE A 242 -11.41 -29.84 -6.15
C ILE A 242 -10.73 -31.10 -6.69
N GLN A 243 -9.87 -30.97 -7.71
CA GLN A 243 -9.16 -32.12 -8.29
C GLN A 243 -8.28 -32.83 -7.27
N THR A 244 -7.52 -32.08 -6.47
CA THR A 244 -6.67 -32.62 -5.40
C THR A 244 -7.53 -33.28 -4.32
N SER A 245 -8.67 -32.68 -3.96
CA SER A 245 -9.59 -33.26 -2.98
C SER A 245 -10.19 -34.58 -3.48
N MET A 246 -10.59 -34.65 -4.75
CA MET A 246 -11.09 -35.88 -5.36
C MET A 246 -10.00 -36.95 -5.43
N TYR A 247 -8.81 -36.59 -5.91
CA TYR A 247 -7.67 -37.50 -5.98
C TYR A 247 -7.30 -38.06 -4.60
N LEU A 248 -7.21 -37.21 -3.57
CA LEU A 248 -6.91 -37.65 -2.20
C LEU A 248 -8.01 -38.52 -1.60
N VAL A 249 -9.26 -38.31 -1.99
CA VAL A 249 -10.40 -39.12 -1.54
C VAL A 249 -10.44 -40.46 -2.26
N ASP A 250 -10.15 -40.50 -3.56
CA ASP A 250 -10.14 -41.72 -4.37
C ASP A 250 -8.94 -42.61 -4.04
N GLU A 251 -7.76 -42.01 -3.81
CA GLU A 251 -6.54 -42.72 -3.36
C GLU A 251 -6.64 -43.14 -1.88
N TYR A 252 -7.58 -42.56 -1.13
CA TYR A 252 -7.80 -42.97 0.26
C TYR A 252 -8.50 -44.32 0.32
N SER A 253 -7.68 -45.37 0.40
CA SER A 253 -8.13 -46.73 0.63
C SER A 253 -7.54 -47.25 1.94
N LYS A 254 -8.41 -47.41 2.94
CA LYS A 254 -8.05 -48.03 4.21
C LYS A 254 -7.50 -49.44 3.99
N GLU A 255 -8.04 -50.16 3.00
CA GLU A 255 -7.58 -51.49 2.63
C GLU A 255 -6.20 -51.49 2.00
N ASP A 256 -5.86 -50.47 1.21
CA ASP A 256 -4.53 -50.40 0.61
C ASP A 256 -3.48 -49.95 1.63
N ALA A 257 -3.85 -49.14 2.63
CA ALA A 257 -3.00 -48.91 3.80
C ALA A 257 -2.77 -50.19 4.61
N LYS A 258 -3.83 -50.99 4.85
CA LYS A 258 -3.72 -52.30 5.49
C LYS A 258 -2.83 -53.24 4.68
N LYS A 259 -3.04 -53.35 3.37
CA LYS A 259 -2.20 -54.17 2.47
C LYS A 259 -0.76 -53.67 2.42
N PHE A 260 -0.52 -52.36 2.41
CA PHE A 260 0.82 -51.81 2.40
C PHE A 260 1.56 -52.19 3.68
N ILE A 261 0.94 -51.97 4.85
CA ILE A 261 1.56 -52.32 6.13
C ILE A 261 1.67 -53.83 6.25
N HIS A 262 0.65 -54.60 5.87
CA HIS A 262 0.72 -56.06 5.81
C HIS A 262 1.86 -56.52 4.89
N ASN A 263 2.05 -55.92 3.72
CA ASN A 263 3.15 -56.27 2.81
C ASN A 263 4.51 -55.88 3.39
N VAL A 264 4.63 -54.73 4.06
CA VAL A 264 5.87 -54.33 4.75
C VAL A 264 6.17 -55.30 5.88
N THR A 265 5.20 -55.59 6.74
CA THR A 265 5.30 -56.57 7.81
C THR A 265 5.63 -57.95 7.26
N TRP A 266 4.94 -58.40 6.22
CA TRP A 266 5.17 -59.71 5.60
C TRP A 266 6.54 -59.80 4.93
N ASN A 267 7.00 -58.74 4.28
CA ASN A 267 8.34 -58.69 3.70
C ASN A 267 9.43 -58.69 4.77
N LEU A 268 9.19 -58.09 5.94
CA LEU A 268 10.07 -58.24 7.12
C LEU A 268 10.12 -59.70 7.63
N PHE A 269 9.07 -60.49 7.39
CA PHE A 269 8.99 -61.91 7.76
C PHE A 269 9.31 -62.88 6.61
N GLN A 270 9.60 -62.41 5.39
CA GLN A 270 9.98 -63.31 4.31
C GLN A 270 11.44 -63.77 4.49
N PRO A 271 11.69 -65.09 4.57
CA PRO A 271 13.01 -65.65 4.87
C PRO A 271 14.04 -65.55 3.73
N ASN A 272 13.74 -64.83 2.64
CA ASN A 272 14.56 -64.84 1.44
C ASN A 272 15.73 -63.84 1.45
N ASP A 273 15.69 -62.82 2.32
CA ASP A 273 16.76 -61.82 2.45
C ASP A 273 17.42 -61.90 3.84
N GLY A 274 17.91 -63.08 4.22
CA GLY A 274 18.75 -63.27 5.40
C GLY A 274 18.01 -63.21 6.75
N PHE A 275 18.15 -64.26 7.55
CA PHE A 275 17.53 -64.42 8.86
C PHE A 275 17.94 -63.36 9.92
N GLU A 276 18.80 -62.39 9.61
CA GLU A 276 19.33 -61.42 10.60
C GLU A 276 18.24 -60.55 11.25
N ASP A 277 17.20 -60.13 10.51
CA ASP A 277 16.15 -59.25 11.07
C ASP A 277 15.10 -60.01 11.89
N VAL A 278 14.77 -61.25 11.52
CA VAL A 278 13.90 -62.13 12.32
C VAL A 278 14.62 -62.58 13.59
N GLU A 279 15.94 -62.81 13.52
CA GLU A 279 16.78 -63.11 14.69
C GLU A 279 16.85 -61.92 15.66
N SER A 280 16.96 -60.69 15.16
CA SER A 280 16.91 -59.47 15.96
C SER A 280 15.55 -59.29 16.65
N PHE A 281 14.45 -59.50 15.91
CA PHE A 281 13.11 -59.43 16.48
C PHE A 281 12.88 -60.52 17.53
N MET A 282 13.26 -61.78 17.23
CA MET A 282 13.15 -62.90 18.17
C MET A 282 14.06 -62.71 19.37
N GLY A 283 15.26 -62.15 19.21
CA GLY A 283 16.15 -61.76 20.30
C GLY A 283 15.55 -60.66 21.17
N THR A 284 14.87 -59.68 20.58
CA THR A 284 14.17 -58.62 21.31
C THR A 284 12.93 -59.15 22.04
N PHE A 285 12.16 -60.03 21.39
CA PHE A 285 10.97 -60.65 21.95
C PHE A 285 11.32 -61.63 23.08
N THR A 286 12.32 -62.49 22.89
CA THR A 286 12.85 -63.36 23.95
C THR A 286 13.50 -62.56 25.06
N GLY A 287 14.17 -61.45 24.75
CA GLY A 287 14.65 -60.48 25.75
C GLY A 287 13.51 -59.82 26.52
N TYR A 288 12.38 -59.51 25.88
CA TYR A 288 11.19 -58.94 26.52
C TYR A 288 10.52 -59.96 27.44
N ILE A 289 10.29 -61.19 26.97
CA ILE A 289 9.80 -62.31 27.79
C ILE A 289 10.78 -62.60 28.93
N GLY A 290 12.08 -62.63 28.66
CA GLY A 290 13.13 -62.81 29.64
C GLY A 290 13.14 -61.71 30.69
N SER A 291 12.90 -60.45 30.31
CA SER A 291 12.81 -59.31 31.24
C SER A 291 11.52 -59.32 32.07
N TYR A 292 10.41 -59.75 31.48
CA TYR A 292 9.13 -59.90 32.17
C TYR A 292 9.20 -61.04 33.18
N MET A 293 9.78 -62.18 32.77
CA MET A 293 10.06 -63.32 33.65
C MET A 293 11.11 -62.97 34.70
N ALA A 294 12.19 -62.25 34.38
CA ALA A 294 13.23 -61.88 35.36
C ALA A 294 12.76 -60.82 36.38
N GLY A 295 11.69 -60.09 36.09
CA GLY A 295 11.07 -59.13 37.01
C GLY A 295 10.33 -59.79 38.18
N GLU A 296 9.87 -61.03 38.02
CA GLU A 296 9.11 -61.77 39.06
C GLU A 296 9.67 -63.17 39.38
N ALA A 297 10.37 -63.83 38.47
CA ALA A 297 10.97 -65.14 38.68
C ALA A 297 12.42 -65.01 39.20
N GLY A 298 12.58 -65.23 40.50
CA GLY A 298 13.88 -65.55 41.07
C GLY A 298 14.43 -66.83 40.43
N ASP A 299 15.68 -66.75 39.96
CA ASP A 299 16.63 -67.84 39.70
C ASP A 299 15.99 -69.24 39.50
N CYS A 300 15.79 -69.65 38.24
CA CYS A 300 15.21 -70.95 37.86
C CYS A 300 15.95 -72.17 38.44
N THR A 301 17.09 -71.98 39.10
CA THR A 301 17.85 -73.04 39.77
C THR A 301 17.13 -73.60 41.02
N ASN A 302 16.18 -72.87 41.62
CA ASN A 302 15.32 -73.37 42.68
C ASN A 302 13.87 -73.51 42.18
N ALA A 303 13.54 -74.67 41.62
CA ALA A 303 12.28 -75.01 40.95
C ALA A 303 11.01 -75.00 41.85
N THR A 304 10.72 -73.92 42.58
CA THR A 304 9.52 -73.80 43.43
C THR A 304 8.70 -72.52 43.26
N ILE A 305 9.05 -71.61 42.34
CA ILE A 305 8.39 -70.30 42.25
C ILE A 305 7.98 -69.96 40.82
N LEU A 306 7.34 -70.92 40.15
CA LEU A 306 6.19 -70.57 39.33
C LEU A 306 5.07 -71.35 39.98
N THR A 307 4.21 -70.64 40.68
CA THR A 307 3.02 -71.25 41.26
C THR A 307 2.23 -71.91 40.14
N PRO A 308 1.54 -73.03 40.40
CA PRO A 308 0.66 -73.64 39.40
C PRO A 308 -0.29 -72.61 38.77
N GLU A 309 -0.74 -71.60 39.53
CA GLU A 309 -1.56 -70.49 39.03
C GLU A 309 -0.85 -69.55 38.04
N GLU A 310 0.46 -69.31 38.15
CA GLU A 310 1.23 -68.52 37.18
C GLU A 310 1.53 -69.31 35.91
N VAL A 311 1.81 -70.62 36.05
CA VAL A 311 1.94 -71.52 34.90
C VAL A 311 0.60 -71.66 34.20
N GLU A 312 -0.49 -71.79 34.95
CA GLU A 312 -1.86 -71.80 34.44
C GLU A 312 -2.24 -70.45 33.85
N SER A 313 -1.79 -69.31 34.40
CA SER A 313 -2.00 -67.97 33.81
C SER A 313 -1.24 -67.82 32.50
N LEU A 314 0.03 -68.24 32.42
CA LEU A 314 0.82 -68.26 31.18
C LEU A 314 0.20 -69.21 30.16
N CYS A 315 -0.22 -70.40 30.60
CA CYS A 315 -0.91 -71.37 29.77
C CYS A 315 -2.28 -70.88 29.31
N ASN A 316 -3.02 -70.14 30.15
CA ASN A 316 -4.31 -69.51 29.82
C ASN A 316 -4.14 -68.34 28.84
N ILE A 317 -3.05 -67.57 28.96
CA ILE A 317 -2.67 -66.55 27.96
C ILE A 317 -2.37 -67.20 26.60
N THR A 318 -1.93 -68.46 26.62
CA THR A 318 -1.62 -69.23 25.41
C THR A 318 -2.64 -70.33 25.08
N GLU A 319 -3.79 -70.33 25.75
CA GLU A 319 -4.81 -71.39 25.63
C GLU A 319 -5.45 -71.29 24.26
N GLY A 320 -5.42 -72.40 23.51
CA GLY A 320 -5.82 -72.45 22.10
C GLY A 320 -4.65 -72.43 21.11
N VAL A 321 -3.42 -72.14 21.56
CA VAL A 321 -2.20 -72.25 20.74
C VAL A 321 -1.34 -73.46 21.13
N TYR A 322 -1.32 -73.85 22.41
CA TYR A 322 -0.55 -75.02 22.89
C TYR A 322 -1.38 -75.92 23.82
N ASP A 323 -1.10 -77.23 23.78
CA ASP A 323 -1.54 -78.18 24.81
C ASP A 323 -0.54 -78.10 25.98
N CYS A 324 -0.87 -77.29 27.00
CA CYS A 324 -0.03 -77.16 28.18
C CYS A 324 -0.12 -78.42 29.06
N HIS A 325 0.87 -79.29 28.99
CA HIS A 325 1.09 -80.30 30.01
C HIS A 325 1.96 -79.75 31.15
N GLU A 326 1.35 -79.60 32.33
CA GLU A 326 1.90 -79.00 33.57
C GLU A 326 3.38 -79.32 33.89
N GLY A 327 3.85 -80.52 33.53
CA GLY A 327 5.23 -80.96 33.80
C GLY A 327 6.27 -80.59 32.73
N ALA A 328 5.90 -80.63 31.44
CA ALA A 328 6.85 -80.47 30.34
C ALA A 328 7.09 -78.99 30.00
N SER A 329 6.04 -78.16 30.05
CA SER A 329 6.12 -76.73 29.72
C SER A 329 7.06 -75.99 30.68
N ARG A 330 7.07 -76.37 31.96
CA ARG A 330 7.83 -75.69 33.02
C ARG A 330 9.35 -75.76 32.84
N ASP A 331 9.88 -76.94 32.56
CA ASP A 331 11.32 -77.14 32.35
C ASP A 331 11.81 -76.44 31.08
N ILE A 332 10.96 -76.37 30.06
CA ILE A 332 11.27 -75.76 28.76
C ILE A 332 11.30 -74.23 28.88
N PHE A 333 10.32 -73.62 29.57
CA PHE A 333 10.33 -72.17 29.84
C PHE A 333 11.56 -71.77 30.67
N CYS A 334 11.94 -72.57 31.67
CA CYS A 334 13.15 -72.32 32.45
C CYS A 334 14.43 -72.44 31.58
N THR A 335 14.48 -73.42 30.67
CA THR A 335 15.62 -73.60 29.76
C THR A 335 15.74 -72.44 28.76
N LEU A 336 14.61 -71.95 28.23
CA LEU A 336 14.57 -70.78 27.34
C LEU A 336 15.02 -69.49 28.05
N ALA A 337 14.51 -69.24 29.27
CA ALA A 337 14.88 -68.10 30.09
C ALA A 337 16.37 -68.10 30.48
N HIS A 338 16.94 -69.28 30.73
CA HIS A 338 18.35 -69.40 31.09
C HIS A 338 19.30 -69.19 29.89
N SER A 339 18.81 -69.48 28.67
CA SER A 339 19.60 -69.34 27.43
C SER A 339 19.68 -67.89 26.90
N THR A 340 18.79 -67.00 27.34
CA THR A 340 18.67 -65.62 26.83
C THR A 340 19.69 -64.65 27.41
N TYR A 341 20.45 -65.05 28.43
CA TYR A 341 21.38 -64.17 29.15
C TYR A 341 22.82 -64.15 28.58
N GLY A 342 23.11 -64.98 27.58
CA GLY A 342 24.36 -64.92 26.81
C GLY A 342 24.11 -64.30 25.45
N ASN A 343 25.08 -63.58 24.88
CA ASN A 343 25.07 -63.15 23.48
C ASN A 343 25.01 -64.40 22.58
N THR A 344 23.81 -64.92 22.37
CA THR A 344 23.53 -66.13 21.59
C THR A 344 23.95 -65.87 20.16
N THR A 345 24.83 -66.72 19.66
CA THR A 345 25.27 -66.64 18.27
C THR A 345 24.19 -67.20 17.35
N GLN A 346 24.12 -66.71 16.12
CA GLN A 346 23.18 -67.12 15.07
C GLN A 346 22.95 -68.65 14.95
N HIS A 347 23.97 -69.45 15.27
CA HIS A 347 23.89 -70.91 15.21
C HIS A 347 23.08 -71.55 16.35
N GLU A 348 22.92 -70.88 17.49
CA GLU A 348 22.20 -71.40 18.66
C GLU A 348 20.68 -71.18 18.56
N LEU A 349 20.22 -70.13 17.87
CA LEU A 349 18.78 -69.85 17.72
C LEU A 349 18.08 -70.95 16.91
N SER A 350 18.71 -71.43 15.83
CA SER A 350 18.20 -72.57 15.04
C SER A 350 18.13 -73.85 15.87
N HIS A 351 19.07 -74.06 16.80
CA HIS A 351 19.08 -75.20 17.71
C HIS A 351 18.03 -75.06 18.82
N GLN A 352 17.74 -73.84 19.29
CA GLN A 352 16.67 -73.56 20.25
C GLN A 352 15.28 -73.76 19.62
N LEU A 353 15.09 -73.31 18.37
CA LEU A 353 13.86 -73.58 17.61
C LEU A 353 13.68 -75.09 17.35
N ALA A 354 14.77 -75.81 17.07
CA ALA A 354 14.74 -77.26 16.93
C ALA A 354 14.46 -77.98 18.27
N LEU A 355 14.95 -77.47 19.40
CA LEU A 355 14.66 -77.99 20.74
C LEU A 355 13.20 -77.74 21.13
N LEU A 356 12.66 -76.56 20.83
CA LEU A 356 11.23 -76.26 20.95
C LEU A 356 10.41 -77.25 20.11
N ALA A 357 10.75 -77.45 18.84
CA ALA A 357 10.09 -78.43 17.98
C ALA A 357 10.17 -79.87 18.53
N ALA A 358 11.35 -80.28 19.00
CA ALA A 358 11.59 -81.60 19.58
C ALA A 358 10.83 -81.82 20.90
N ALA A 359 10.54 -80.76 21.63
CA ALA A 359 9.74 -80.81 22.84
C ALA A 359 8.22 -80.81 22.58
N GLY A 360 7.81 -81.02 21.34
CA GLY A 360 6.41 -81.09 20.93
C GLY A 360 5.78 -79.72 20.66
N PHE A 361 6.55 -78.63 20.70
CA PHE A 361 6.01 -77.35 20.25
C PHE A 361 5.84 -77.36 18.75
N ASN A 362 4.60 -77.14 18.31
CA ASN A 362 4.32 -76.96 16.91
C ASN A 362 4.87 -75.59 16.48
N VAL A 363 6.12 -75.55 16.01
CA VAL A 363 6.78 -74.30 15.57
C VAL A 363 5.96 -73.60 14.49
N THR A 364 5.25 -74.35 13.64
CA THR A 364 4.35 -73.75 12.65
C THR A 364 3.14 -73.07 13.31
N GLY A 365 2.62 -73.62 14.41
CA GLY A 365 1.53 -73.01 15.19
C GLY A 365 1.97 -71.75 15.95
N PHE A 366 3.22 -71.70 16.43
CA PHE A 366 3.81 -70.49 17.00
C PHE A 366 3.98 -69.40 15.92
N GLU A 367 4.53 -69.75 14.76
CA GLU A 367 4.70 -68.83 13.63
C GLU A 367 3.36 -68.28 13.15
N GLU A 368 2.34 -69.14 13.01
CA GLU A 368 0.97 -68.74 12.66
C GLU A 368 0.36 -67.82 13.72
N SER A 369 0.55 -68.12 15.01
CA SER A 369 0.00 -67.30 16.11
C SER A 369 0.73 -65.95 16.26
N ALA A 370 2.04 -65.92 16.02
CA ALA A 370 2.82 -64.69 16.00
C ALA A 370 2.43 -63.82 14.80
N LYS A 371 2.27 -64.43 13.61
CA LYS A 371 1.74 -63.75 12.41
C LYS A 371 0.37 -63.17 12.68
N GLN A 372 -0.53 -63.96 13.28
CA GLN A 372 -1.88 -63.51 13.61
C GLN A 372 -1.88 -62.40 14.65
N SER A 373 -1.05 -62.49 15.69
CA SER A 373 -0.94 -61.45 16.72
C SER A 373 -0.39 -60.13 16.16
N ILE A 374 0.60 -60.21 15.27
CA ILE A 374 1.16 -59.03 14.59
C ILE A 374 0.14 -58.47 13.61
N GLU A 375 -0.58 -59.32 12.89
CA GLU A 375 -1.65 -58.90 11.98
C GLU A 375 -2.78 -58.21 12.76
N ASP A 376 -3.20 -58.75 13.90
CA ASP A 376 -4.21 -58.17 14.79
C ASP A 376 -3.72 -56.84 15.40
N ALA A 377 -2.47 -56.79 15.87
CA ALA A 377 -1.87 -55.56 16.38
C ALA A 377 -1.72 -54.49 15.28
N THR A 378 -1.35 -54.91 14.07
CA THR A 378 -1.26 -54.05 12.88
C THR A 378 -2.63 -53.53 12.50
N ASN A 379 -3.63 -54.41 12.38
CA ASN A 379 -5.00 -54.06 12.05
C ASN A 379 -5.60 -53.12 13.09
N SER A 380 -5.38 -53.37 14.38
CA SER A 380 -5.79 -52.50 15.49
C SER A 380 -5.09 -51.13 15.43
N SER A 381 -3.78 -51.11 15.15
CA SER A 381 -3.02 -49.87 15.02
C SER A 381 -3.51 -49.05 13.82
N VAL A 382 -3.72 -49.68 12.66
CA VAL A 382 -4.26 -49.05 11.45
C VAL A 382 -5.67 -48.55 11.70
N ASP A 383 -6.53 -49.35 12.33
CA ASP A 383 -7.90 -48.99 12.64
C ASP A 383 -7.97 -47.81 13.63
N SER A 384 -6.98 -47.67 14.52
CA SER A 384 -6.89 -46.55 15.48
C SER A 384 -6.38 -45.25 14.82
N LEU A 385 -5.31 -45.33 14.02
CA LEU A 385 -4.64 -44.17 13.42
C LEU A 385 -5.35 -43.65 12.18
N TYR A 386 -5.86 -44.54 11.32
CA TYR A 386 -6.52 -44.16 10.08
C TYR A 386 -8.00 -43.83 10.31
N PRO A 387 -8.53 -42.76 9.68
CA PRO A 387 -9.94 -42.41 9.80
C PRO A 387 -10.88 -43.58 9.48
N SER A 388 -11.76 -43.95 10.41
CA SER A 388 -12.71 -45.06 10.22
C SER A 388 -13.69 -44.87 9.06
N SER A 389 -13.87 -43.63 8.61
CA SER A 389 -14.86 -43.29 7.60
C SER A 389 -14.36 -42.20 6.66
N GLU A 390 -14.74 -42.33 5.40
CA GLU A 390 -14.28 -41.45 4.31
C GLU A 390 -14.66 -39.97 4.53
N TYR A 391 -15.81 -39.72 5.16
CA TYR A 391 -16.27 -38.35 5.43
C TYR A 391 -15.31 -37.57 6.33
N MET A 392 -14.52 -38.24 7.17
CA MET A 392 -13.53 -37.62 8.06
C MET A 392 -12.40 -36.95 7.27
N ILE A 393 -12.15 -37.35 6.02
CA ILE A 393 -11.15 -36.72 5.13
C ILE A 393 -11.84 -35.82 4.11
N ARG A 394 -12.93 -36.31 3.52
CA ARG A 394 -13.69 -35.58 2.48
C ARG A 394 -14.19 -34.23 2.98
N ILE A 395 -14.77 -34.16 4.19
CA ILE A 395 -15.32 -32.92 4.73
C ILE A 395 -14.22 -31.85 4.97
N PRO A 396 -13.13 -32.14 5.69
CA PRO A 396 -12.03 -31.19 5.87
C PRO A 396 -11.43 -30.66 4.58
N LEU A 397 -11.23 -31.52 3.57
CA LEU A 397 -10.67 -31.12 2.28
C LEU A 397 -11.62 -30.17 1.52
N ILE A 398 -12.91 -30.48 1.50
CA ILE A 398 -13.93 -29.61 0.89
C ILE A 398 -14.01 -28.27 1.63
N VAL A 399 -14.06 -28.28 2.97
CA VAL A 399 -14.14 -27.05 3.76
C VAL A 399 -12.87 -26.21 3.62
N GLY A 400 -11.70 -26.83 3.62
CA GLY A 400 -10.41 -26.16 3.42
C GLY A 400 -10.31 -25.53 2.03
N THR A 401 -10.69 -26.26 0.98
CA THR A 401 -10.73 -25.76 -0.40
C THR A 401 -11.71 -24.61 -0.57
N ALA A 402 -12.94 -24.75 -0.03
CA ALA A 402 -13.94 -23.69 -0.08
C ALA A 402 -13.48 -22.43 0.66
N THR A 403 -12.82 -22.59 1.81
CA THR A 403 -12.26 -21.48 2.59
C THR A 403 -11.12 -20.79 1.83
N ALA A 404 -10.21 -21.56 1.22
CA ALA A 404 -9.15 -21.02 0.38
C ALA A 404 -9.72 -20.19 -0.78
N PHE A 405 -10.71 -20.72 -1.49
CA PHE A 405 -11.41 -20.04 -2.57
C PHE A 405 -12.07 -18.74 -2.10
N ILE A 406 -12.92 -18.80 -1.07
CA ILE A 406 -13.61 -17.62 -0.52
C ILE A 406 -12.59 -16.55 -0.11
N THR A 407 -11.48 -16.95 0.50
CA THR A 407 -10.46 -15.99 0.93
C THR A 407 -9.73 -15.36 -0.27
N SER A 408 -9.42 -16.13 -1.32
CA SER A 408 -8.83 -15.58 -2.56
C SER A 408 -9.76 -14.57 -3.25
N VAL A 409 -11.05 -14.91 -3.38
CA VAL A 409 -12.06 -14.00 -3.95
C VAL A 409 -12.23 -12.76 -3.10
N TYR A 410 -12.27 -12.91 -1.77
CA TYR A 410 -12.37 -11.77 -0.85
C TYR A 410 -11.23 -10.77 -1.06
N LEU A 411 -10.00 -11.23 -1.25
CA LEU A 411 -8.85 -10.35 -1.51
C LEU A 411 -8.99 -9.61 -2.83
N ALA A 412 -9.34 -10.32 -3.91
CA ALA A 412 -9.54 -9.73 -5.23
C ALA A 412 -10.66 -8.67 -5.24
N VAL A 413 -11.72 -8.88 -4.46
CA VAL A 413 -12.85 -7.94 -4.34
C VAL A 413 -12.49 -6.73 -3.47
N THR A 414 -11.72 -6.92 -2.40
CA THR A 414 -11.39 -5.85 -1.44
C THR A 414 -10.22 -4.98 -1.86
N PHE A 415 -9.39 -5.45 -2.79
CA PHE A 415 -8.21 -4.74 -3.26
C PHE A 415 -8.54 -3.41 -3.96
N LEU A 416 -9.49 -3.42 -4.92
CA LEU A 416 -9.86 -2.20 -5.66
C LEU A 416 -10.41 -1.08 -4.77
N PRO A 417 -11.40 -1.32 -3.87
CA PRO A 417 -11.86 -0.29 -2.94
C PRO A 417 -10.76 0.27 -2.03
N SER A 418 -9.75 -0.56 -1.71
CA SER A 418 -8.65 -0.14 -0.85
C SER A 418 -7.66 0.76 -1.58
N ILE A 419 -7.31 0.44 -2.83
CA ILE A 419 -6.49 1.31 -3.69
C ILE A 419 -7.19 2.66 -3.87
N THR A 420 -8.47 2.65 -4.26
CA THR A 420 -9.22 3.88 -4.50
C THR A 420 -9.30 4.74 -3.23
N SER A 421 -9.54 4.13 -2.07
CA SER A 421 -9.49 4.84 -0.79
C SER A 421 -8.12 5.47 -0.53
N THR A 422 -7.03 4.75 -0.83
CA THR A 422 -5.66 5.25 -0.63
C THR A 422 -5.35 6.42 -1.57
N ILE A 423 -5.75 6.34 -2.84
CA ILE A 423 -5.60 7.46 -3.81
C ILE A 423 -6.38 8.69 -3.32
N LEU A 424 -7.62 8.51 -2.88
CA LEU A 424 -8.43 9.61 -2.35
C LEU A 424 -7.81 10.21 -1.08
N GLN A 425 -7.25 9.39 -0.20
CA GLN A 425 -6.55 9.86 1.00
C GLN A 425 -5.29 10.67 0.67
N LEU A 426 -4.55 10.31 -0.39
CA LEU A 426 -3.42 11.09 -0.88
C LEU A 426 -3.88 12.44 -1.45
N ARG A 427 -4.87 12.42 -2.35
CA ARG A 427 -5.39 13.65 -2.99
C ARG A 427 -6.00 14.62 -1.98
N CYS A 428 -6.71 14.13 -0.98
CA CYS A 428 -7.28 14.97 0.09
C CYS A 428 -6.24 15.45 1.13
N GLY A 429 -4.97 15.02 1.00
CA GLY A 429 -3.91 15.20 2.00
C GLY A 429 -4.30 14.72 3.39
N PHE A 430 -5.05 13.62 3.47
CA PHE A 430 -5.16 12.84 4.71
C PHE A 430 -3.83 12.17 5.01
N ILE A 431 -3.18 11.65 3.97
CA ILE A 431 -1.77 11.25 4.01
C ILE A 431 -0.96 12.49 3.59
N PRO A 432 -0.27 13.18 4.52
CA PRO A 432 0.49 14.37 4.18
C PRO A 432 1.67 13.99 3.29
N THR A 433 1.84 14.72 2.19
CA THR A 433 2.91 14.49 1.20
C THR A 433 4.10 15.39 1.49
N MET A 434 3.88 16.71 1.48
CA MET A 434 4.92 17.72 1.70
C MET A 434 5.51 17.70 3.11
N ALA A 435 4.66 17.55 4.13
CA ALA A 435 5.07 17.54 5.54
C ALA A 435 5.71 16.21 5.98
N ASN A 436 5.59 15.14 5.18
CA ASN A 436 6.09 13.83 5.55
C ASN A 436 7.51 13.61 5.00
N LYS A 437 8.50 13.54 5.90
CA LYS A 437 9.90 13.26 5.55
C LYS A 437 10.06 11.90 4.84
N ASP A 438 9.19 10.94 5.13
CA ASP A 438 9.22 9.61 4.52
C ASP A 438 8.75 9.65 3.06
N PHE A 439 8.17 10.76 2.57
CA PHE A 439 7.70 10.84 1.20
C PHE A 439 8.82 10.70 0.17
N ASN A 440 10.02 11.21 0.47
CA ASN A 440 11.21 11.03 -0.38
C ASN A 440 11.57 9.56 -0.57
N LYS A 441 11.33 8.71 0.44
CA LYS A 441 11.59 7.27 0.35
C LYS A 441 10.73 6.60 -0.72
N TYR A 442 9.52 7.10 -0.97
CA TYR A 442 8.65 6.56 -2.01
C TYR A 442 9.05 7.02 -3.42
N ARG A 443 9.81 8.12 -3.55
CA ARG A 443 10.31 8.63 -4.84
C ARG A 443 11.57 7.92 -5.33
N CYS A 444 12.25 7.18 -4.45
CA CYS A 444 13.46 6.44 -4.78
C CYS A 444 13.17 5.01 -5.28
N ALA A 445 14.01 4.50 -6.20
CA ALA A 445 13.95 3.14 -6.74
C ALA A 445 12.55 2.72 -7.26
N PRO A 446 12.00 3.44 -8.26
CA PRO A 446 10.70 3.12 -8.86
C PRO A 446 10.68 1.78 -9.61
N ASP A 447 11.85 1.22 -9.93
CA ASP A 447 12.02 -0.09 -10.56
C ASP A 447 11.50 -1.26 -9.69
N GLN A 448 11.49 -1.10 -8.37
CA GLN A 448 10.98 -2.09 -7.42
C GLN A 448 9.50 -2.42 -7.61
N VAL A 449 8.74 -1.51 -8.22
CA VAL A 449 7.31 -1.69 -8.53
C VAL A 449 7.05 -2.94 -9.40
N SER A 450 8.03 -3.37 -10.20
CA SER A 450 7.92 -4.58 -11.03
C SER A 450 7.65 -5.87 -10.24
N ILE A 451 8.01 -5.93 -8.95
CA ILE A 451 7.82 -7.09 -8.07
C ILE A 451 6.36 -7.23 -7.61
N LEU A 452 5.56 -6.15 -7.72
CA LEU A 452 4.23 -6.09 -7.14
C LEU A 452 3.26 -7.10 -7.77
N THR A 453 3.22 -7.22 -9.10
CA THR A 453 2.33 -8.15 -9.80
C THR A 453 2.59 -9.61 -9.41
N GLY A 454 3.87 -10.02 -9.36
CA GLY A 454 4.23 -11.38 -8.92
C GLY A 454 3.88 -11.63 -7.46
N SER A 455 4.05 -10.63 -6.60
CA SER A 455 3.73 -10.72 -5.18
C SER A 455 2.22 -10.80 -4.91
N MET A 456 1.41 -10.08 -5.70
CA MET A 456 -0.06 -10.23 -5.65
C MET A 456 -0.50 -11.64 -6.05
N PHE A 457 0.10 -12.22 -7.09
CA PHE A 457 -0.19 -13.58 -7.55
C PHE A 457 0.19 -14.63 -6.49
N TRP A 458 1.47 -14.67 -6.09
CA TRP A 458 1.98 -15.67 -5.17
C TRP A 458 1.46 -15.47 -3.74
N GLY A 459 1.32 -14.22 -3.29
CA GLY A 459 0.75 -13.89 -1.99
C GLY A 459 -0.70 -14.35 -1.87
N THR A 460 -1.50 -14.19 -2.93
CA THR A 460 -2.89 -14.69 -2.94
C THR A 460 -2.93 -16.21 -2.96
N LEU A 461 -2.08 -16.87 -3.76
CA LEU A 461 -2.04 -18.33 -3.87
C LEU A 461 -1.59 -18.99 -2.57
N LEU A 462 -0.38 -18.66 -2.10
CA LEU A 462 0.21 -19.23 -0.89
C LEU A 462 -0.63 -18.88 0.34
N GLY A 463 -1.08 -17.63 0.43
CA GLY A 463 -1.95 -17.23 1.51
C GLY A 463 -3.21 -18.07 1.56
N SER A 464 -3.93 -18.19 0.43
CA SER A 464 -5.20 -18.92 0.35
C SER A 464 -5.03 -20.38 0.70
N PHE A 465 -3.96 -20.99 0.22
CA PHE A 465 -3.56 -22.33 0.59
C PHE A 465 -3.31 -22.47 2.11
N LEU A 466 -2.57 -21.55 2.72
CA LEU A 466 -2.26 -21.60 4.16
C LEU A 466 -3.51 -21.49 5.03
N VAL A 467 -4.44 -20.56 4.74
CA VAL A 467 -5.69 -20.46 5.53
C VAL A 467 -6.63 -21.62 5.25
N GLY A 468 -6.76 -22.05 4.00
CA GLY A 468 -7.56 -23.22 3.66
C GLY A 468 -7.05 -24.46 4.37
N SER A 469 -5.73 -24.68 4.38
CA SER A 469 -5.08 -25.79 5.07
C SER A 469 -5.25 -25.69 6.59
N PHE A 470 -5.07 -24.51 7.18
CA PHE A 470 -5.26 -24.30 8.61
C PHE A 470 -6.70 -24.63 9.05
N VAL A 471 -7.71 -24.11 8.32
CA VAL A 471 -9.12 -24.41 8.60
C VAL A 471 -9.44 -25.88 8.34
N GLY A 472 -8.91 -26.45 7.24
CA GLY A 472 -9.04 -27.87 6.93
C GLY A 472 -8.50 -28.76 8.05
N VAL A 473 -7.29 -28.51 8.54
CA VAL A 473 -6.69 -29.25 9.66
C VAL A 473 -7.53 -29.14 10.93
N LEU A 474 -8.05 -27.95 11.26
CA LEU A 474 -8.92 -27.80 12.43
C LEU A 474 -10.21 -28.63 12.32
N VAL A 475 -10.85 -28.64 11.14
CA VAL A 475 -12.05 -29.47 10.89
C VAL A 475 -11.67 -30.96 10.93
N PHE A 476 -10.51 -31.34 10.39
CA PHE A 476 -10.01 -32.70 10.47
C PHE A 476 -9.82 -33.17 11.91
N LEU A 477 -9.17 -32.37 12.76
CA LEU A 477 -9.00 -32.68 14.18
C LEU A 477 -10.33 -32.78 14.94
N CYS A 478 -11.38 -32.10 14.48
CA CYS A 478 -12.71 -32.21 15.09
C CYS A 478 -13.45 -33.48 14.66
N LEU A 479 -13.15 -34.03 13.49
CA LEU A 479 -13.80 -35.22 12.94
C LEU A 479 -13.01 -36.50 13.18
N TRP A 480 -11.69 -36.40 13.37
CA TRP A 480 -10.82 -37.56 13.51
C TRP A 480 -11.04 -38.25 14.86
N GLN A 481 -11.37 -39.53 14.80
CA GLN A 481 -11.72 -40.37 15.96
C GLN A 481 -10.70 -40.34 17.12
N ALA A 482 -9.41 -40.20 16.83
CA ALA A 482 -8.37 -40.13 17.85
C ALA A 482 -8.39 -38.79 18.62
N THR A 483 -8.78 -37.71 17.96
CA THR A 483 -8.69 -36.34 18.49
C THR A 483 -10.04 -35.74 18.86
N VAL A 484 -11.16 -36.31 18.38
CA VAL A 484 -12.52 -35.82 18.66
C VAL A 484 -12.83 -35.73 20.15
N TYR A 485 -12.36 -36.70 20.95
CA TYR A 485 -12.55 -36.69 22.41
C TYR A 485 -11.83 -35.50 23.05
N TYR A 486 -10.58 -35.27 22.68
CA TYR A 486 -9.78 -34.14 23.16
C TYR A 486 -10.36 -32.80 22.70
N MET A 487 -10.82 -32.71 21.45
CA MET A 487 -11.47 -31.52 20.91
C MET A 487 -12.80 -31.23 21.61
N ALA A 488 -13.63 -32.24 21.86
CA ALA A 488 -14.87 -32.09 22.62
C ALA A 488 -14.60 -31.59 24.05
N LYS A 489 -13.57 -32.14 24.72
CA LYS A 489 -13.11 -31.67 26.03
C LYS A 489 -12.62 -30.22 25.97
N LEU A 490 -11.86 -29.85 24.95
CA LEU A 490 -11.40 -28.47 24.73
C LEU A 490 -12.58 -27.52 24.53
N PHE A 491 -13.58 -27.88 23.70
CA PHE A 491 -14.78 -27.07 23.50
C PHE A 491 -15.61 -26.92 24.78
N ALA A 492 -15.71 -27.98 25.60
CA ALA A 492 -16.37 -27.89 26.90
C ALA A 492 -15.65 -26.91 27.84
N ILE A 493 -14.30 -26.95 27.87
CA ILE A 493 -13.49 -26.01 28.65
C ILE A 493 -13.69 -24.57 28.15
N LEU A 494 -13.63 -24.36 26.83
CA LEU A 494 -13.85 -23.04 26.21
C LEU A 494 -15.28 -22.52 26.50
N GLY A 495 -16.28 -23.39 26.44
CA GLY A 495 -17.66 -23.06 26.81
C GLY A 495 -17.78 -22.65 28.27
N GLY A 496 -17.13 -23.38 29.18
CA GLY A 496 -17.05 -23.02 30.60
C GLY A 496 -16.41 -21.65 30.84
N ILE A 497 -15.28 -21.38 30.18
CA ILE A 497 -14.60 -20.07 30.24
C ILE A 497 -15.52 -18.95 29.72
N LEU A 498 -16.24 -19.18 28.61
CA LEU A 498 -17.17 -18.21 28.04
C LEU A 498 -18.32 -17.89 28.99
N VAL A 499 -18.93 -18.91 29.62
CA VAL A 499 -20.00 -18.73 30.60
C VAL A 499 -19.51 -17.90 31.80
N ILE A 500 -18.33 -18.21 32.34
CA ILE A 500 -17.72 -17.44 33.44
C ILE A 500 -17.48 -15.98 33.01
N ALA A 501 -17.00 -15.75 31.78
CA ALA A 501 -16.79 -14.40 31.26
C ALA A 501 -18.11 -13.61 31.15
N ILE A 502 -19.20 -14.25 30.71
CA ILE A 502 -20.54 -13.62 30.61
C ILE A 502 -21.10 -13.29 32.00
N ILE A 503 -21.01 -14.21 32.95
CA ILE A 503 -21.43 -13.97 34.35
C ILE A 503 -20.66 -12.77 34.91
N ARG A 504 -19.35 -12.73 34.67
CA ARG A 504 -18.49 -11.64 35.11
C ARG A 504 -18.89 -10.30 34.49
N ILE A 505 -19.10 -10.21 33.17
CA ILE A 505 -19.54 -8.98 32.50
C ILE A 505 -20.88 -8.50 33.08
N SER A 506 -21.78 -9.42 33.39
CA SER A 506 -23.08 -9.13 34.01
C SER A 506 -22.90 -8.56 35.43
N VAL A 507 -22.12 -9.21 36.29
CA VAL A 507 -21.82 -8.73 37.66
C VAL A 507 -21.12 -7.38 37.63
N LEU A 508 -20.14 -7.21 36.72
CA LEU A 508 -19.44 -5.95 36.49
C LEU A 508 -20.38 -4.83 36.07
N SER A 509 -21.29 -5.09 35.14
CA SER A 509 -22.24 -4.10 34.66
C SER A 509 -23.16 -3.65 35.80
N ILE A 510 -23.67 -4.58 36.60
CA ILE A 510 -24.50 -4.27 37.78
C ILE A 510 -23.71 -3.46 38.83
N CYS A 511 -22.48 -3.89 39.13
CA CYS A 511 -21.58 -3.20 40.06
C CYS A 511 -21.23 -1.80 39.58
N ARG A 512 -20.96 -1.63 38.28
CA ARG A 512 -20.63 -0.34 37.66
C ARG A 512 -21.80 0.61 37.75
N CYS A 513 -23.01 0.17 37.41
CA CYS A 513 -24.22 0.99 37.50
C CYS A 513 -24.57 1.41 38.95
N LYS A 514 -24.18 0.62 39.95
CA LYS A 514 -24.50 0.90 41.37
C LYS A 514 -23.41 1.66 42.15
N MET A 515 -22.14 1.49 41.78
CA MET A 515 -21.01 2.02 42.57
C MET A 515 -20.29 3.19 41.89
N TYR A 516 -20.51 3.36 40.59
CA TYR A 516 -19.85 4.39 39.80
C TYR A 516 -20.90 5.27 39.12
N ARG A 517 -20.67 6.58 39.17
CA ARG A 517 -21.41 7.56 38.38
C ARG A 517 -20.40 8.27 37.50
N ALA A 518 -20.45 7.96 36.20
CA ALA A 518 -19.41 8.33 35.23
C ALA A 518 -18.00 7.87 35.71
N PHE A 519 -17.08 8.81 35.91
CA PHE A 519 -15.71 8.53 36.34
C PHE A 519 -15.54 8.51 37.88
N TYR A 520 -16.58 8.88 38.64
CA TYR A 520 -16.49 9.04 40.09
C TYR A 520 -17.07 7.84 40.84
N ARG A 521 -16.41 7.48 41.95
CA ARG A 521 -16.86 6.44 42.89
C ARG A 521 -17.87 7.07 43.85
N GLU A 522 -19.12 6.65 43.77
CA GLU A 522 -20.17 7.12 44.69
C GLU A 522 -20.01 6.48 46.07
N ARG A 523 -19.41 5.28 46.14
CA ARG A 523 -19.08 4.55 47.38
C ARG A 523 -17.65 4.03 47.31
N PRO A 524 -16.64 4.78 47.79
CA PRO A 524 -15.23 4.44 47.58
C PRO A 524 -14.83 3.11 48.22
N PHE A 525 -15.35 2.78 49.40
CA PHE A 525 -15.04 1.53 50.09
C PHE A 525 -15.53 0.29 49.32
N SER A 526 -16.82 0.25 48.96
CA SER A 526 -17.40 -0.85 48.18
C SER A 526 -16.75 -0.95 46.79
N ALA A 527 -16.49 0.20 46.16
CA ALA A 527 -15.78 0.25 44.89
C ALA A 527 -14.37 -0.37 45.00
N ASN A 528 -13.60 -0.06 46.05
CA ASN A 528 -12.26 -0.61 46.27
C ASN A 528 -12.28 -2.13 46.49
N ILE A 529 -13.20 -2.64 47.33
CA ILE A 529 -13.34 -4.09 47.56
C ILE A 529 -13.73 -4.81 46.27
N SER A 530 -14.69 -4.24 45.54
CA SER A 530 -15.11 -4.80 44.25
C SER A 530 -13.94 -4.82 43.25
N LEU A 531 -13.11 -3.77 43.22
CA LEU A 531 -11.93 -3.68 42.36
C LEU A 531 -10.89 -4.75 42.71
N LEU A 532 -10.60 -4.94 44.00
CA LEU A 532 -9.65 -5.96 44.46
C LEU A 532 -10.12 -7.38 44.08
N ALA A 533 -11.42 -7.68 44.29
CA ALA A 533 -12.00 -8.96 43.87
C ALA A 533 -11.90 -9.16 42.34
N LEU A 534 -12.06 -8.07 41.58
CA LEU A 534 -11.95 -8.08 40.12
C LEU A 534 -10.51 -8.20 39.62
N GLU A 535 -9.54 -7.65 40.35
CA GLU A 535 -8.11 -7.81 40.05
C GLU A 535 -7.67 -9.27 40.19
N TRP A 536 -8.10 -9.94 41.25
CA TRP A 536 -7.85 -11.38 41.43
C TRP A 536 -8.49 -12.20 40.32
N ALA A 537 -9.75 -11.93 39.97
CA ALA A 537 -10.40 -12.60 38.85
C ALA A 537 -9.73 -12.29 37.50
N ASN A 538 -9.18 -11.08 37.33
CA ASN A 538 -8.44 -10.67 36.13
C ASN A 538 -7.11 -11.40 35.98
N PHE A 539 -6.43 -11.73 37.09
CA PHE A 539 -5.14 -12.41 37.02
C PHE A 539 -5.26 -13.75 36.29
N THR A 540 -6.21 -14.60 36.68
CA THR A 540 -6.45 -15.89 36.03
C THR A 540 -6.95 -15.75 34.59
N LEU A 541 -7.82 -14.77 34.33
CA LEU A 541 -8.36 -14.53 32.99
C LEU A 541 -7.35 -13.90 32.03
N SER A 542 -6.29 -13.24 32.53
CA SER A 542 -5.26 -12.59 31.71
C SER A 542 -4.53 -13.57 30.80
N VAL A 543 -4.27 -14.80 31.27
CA VAL A 543 -3.68 -15.88 30.46
C VAL A 543 -4.59 -16.20 29.26
N GLY A 544 -5.90 -16.31 29.49
CA GLY A 544 -6.88 -16.50 28.42
C GLY A 544 -6.91 -15.35 27.42
N PHE A 545 -6.84 -14.10 27.88
CA PHE A 545 -6.76 -12.94 26.99
C PHE A 545 -5.49 -12.92 26.14
N ILE A 546 -4.34 -13.34 26.69
CA ILE A 546 -3.09 -13.47 25.94
C ILE A 546 -3.23 -14.57 24.88
N LEU A 547 -3.80 -15.72 25.21
CA LEU A 547 -4.04 -16.80 24.23
C LEU A 547 -4.98 -16.35 23.11
N VAL A 548 -6.10 -15.69 23.44
CA VAL A 548 -7.02 -15.11 22.46
C VAL A 548 -6.30 -14.07 21.59
N ARG A 549 -5.41 -13.26 22.18
CA ARG A 549 -4.59 -12.29 21.43
C ARG A 549 -3.63 -13.00 20.46
N ILE A 550 -2.96 -14.06 20.88
CA ILE A 550 -2.07 -14.85 20.01
C ILE A 550 -2.86 -15.43 18.83
N ILE A 551 -4.01 -16.03 19.09
CA ILE A 551 -4.89 -16.58 18.03
C ILE A 551 -5.32 -15.46 17.07
N LYS A 552 -5.76 -14.31 17.58
CA LYS A 552 -6.13 -13.15 16.75
C LYS A 552 -4.96 -12.66 15.89
N LEU A 553 -3.74 -12.62 16.44
CA LEU A 553 -2.54 -12.21 15.70
C LEU A 553 -2.16 -13.23 14.62
N ILE A 554 -2.28 -14.53 14.89
CA ILE A 554 -2.05 -15.57 13.87
C ILE A 554 -3.08 -15.48 12.75
N ILE A 555 -4.37 -15.35 13.09
CA ILE A 555 -5.44 -15.18 12.10
C ILE A 555 -5.22 -13.90 11.28
N SER A 556 -4.90 -12.79 11.95
CA SER A 556 -4.56 -11.53 11.30
C SER A 556 -3.35 -11.70 10.39
N ALA A 557 -2.26 -12.34 10.84
CA ALA A 557 -1.10 -12.63 10.00
C ALA A 557 -1.50 -13.42 8.75
N CYS A 558 -2.28 -14.49 8.88
CA CYS A 558 -2.69 -15.32 7.75
C CYS A 558 -3.63 -14.59 6.76
N MET A 559 -4.44 -13.63 7.24
CA MET A 559 -5.31 -12.80 6.39
C MET A 559 -4.56 -11.62 5.74
N PHE A 560 -3.67 -10.95 6.49
CA PHE A 560 -2.97 -9.74 6.07
C PHE A 560 -1.67 -10.00 5.32
N ILE A 561 -1.02 -11.17 5.45
CA ILE A 561 0.20 -11.54 4.69
C ILE A 561 0.03 -11.43 3.16
N ARG A 562 -1.23 -11.40 2.70
CA ARG A 562 -1.61 -11.36 1.30
C ARG A 562 -1.97 -9.97 0.81
N ARG A 563 -2.20 -9.04 1.73
CA ARG A 563 -2.53 -7.66 1.44
C ARG A 563 -1.24 -6.87 1.32
N ILE A 564 -0.94 -6.45 0.11
CA ILE A 564 0.21 -5.61 -0.22
C ILE A 564 -0.05 -4.11 0.06
N ASP A 565 -1.31 -3.73 0.22
CA ASP A 565 -1.78 -2.35 0.30
C ASP A 565 -1.84 -1.83 1.75
N THR A 566 -1.89 -2.72 2.73
CA THR A 566 -1.91 -2.37 4.15
C THR A 566 -0.69 -2.92 4.87
N PRO A 567 0.05 -2.11 5.64
CA PRO A 567 1.17 -2.62 6.42
C PRO A 567 0.70 -3.63 7.46
N PHE A 568 1.38 -4.79 7.50
CA PHE A 568 1.08 -5.81 8.51
C PHE A 568 1.59 -5.41 9.89
N LEU A 569 2.75 -4.74 9.93
CA LEU A 569 3.39 -4.29 11.15
C LEU A 569 2.94 -2.87 11.51
N ALA A 570 2.85 -2.58 12.80
CA ALA A 570 2.62 -1.21 13.26
C ALA A 570 3.76 -0.28 12.76
N PRO A 571 3.47 1.01 12.52
CA PRO A 571 4.49 1.95 12.05
C PRO A 571 5.74 1.89 12.94
N LYS A 572 6.92 1.81 12.32
CA LYS A 572 8.25 1.72 12.95
C LYS A 572 8.63 0.39 13.61
N VAL A 573 7.72 -0.57 13.79
CA VAL A 573 8.05 -1.86 14.44
C VAL A 573 8.89 -2.78 13.52
N GLY A 574 8.76 -2.64 12.20
CA GLY A 574 9.48 -3.44 11.20
C GLY A 574 10.77 -2.83 10.68
N GLN A 575 11.22 -1.70 11.23
CA GLN A 575 12.41 -0.97 10.76
C GLN A 575 13.64 -1.39 11.58
N LEU A 576 14.41 -2.35 11.08
CA LEU A 576 15.69 -2.76 11.65
C LEU A 576 16.82 -2.05 10.88
N GLY A 577 17.06 -0.78 11.22
CA GLY A 577 18.00 0.07 10.51
C GLY A 577 17.55 0.32 9.06
N PRO A 578 18.38 0.06 8.03
CA PRO A 578 17.99 0.22 6.63
C PRO A 578 17.07 -0.89 6.10
N ILE A 579 16.85 -1.94 6.89
CA ILE A 579 16.05 -3.10 6.49
C ILE A 579 14.62 -2.93 7.03
N GLU A 580 13.66 -2.85 6.12
CA GLU A 580 12.25 -2.95 6.45
C GLU A 580 11.77 -4.38 6.25
N LEU A 581 11.28 -5.00 7.34
CA LEU A 581 10.77 -6.37 7.31
C LEU A 581 9.56 -6.54 6.37
N ASP A 582 8.74 -5.50 6.23
CA ASP A 582 7.58 -5.45 5.35
C ASP A 582 7.69 -4.25 4.40
N ASN A 583 8.36 -4.45 3.26
CA ASN A 583 8.58 -3.39 2.25
C ASN A 583 7.46 -3.33 1.20
N TYR A 584 6.51 -4.28 1.20
CA TYR A 584 5.45 -4.32 0.19
C TYR A 584 4.51 -3.10 0.19
N PRO A 585 4.06 -2.59 1.35
CA PRO A 585 3.25 -1.37 1.41
C PRO A 585 4.00 -0.15 0.86
N THR A 586 5.31 -0.08 1.13
CA THR A 586 6.17 0.97 0.58
C THR A 586 6.22 0.86 -0.94
N ILE A 587 6.51 -0.33 -1.50
CA ILE A 587 6.58 -0.58 -2.95
C ILE A 587 5.22 -0.29 -3.62
N PHE A 588 4.13 -0.69 -2.98
CA PHE A 588 2.76 -0.40 -3.44
C PHE A 588 2.51 1.12 -3.51
N MET A 589 2.92 1.87 -2.48
CA MET A 589 2.83 3.33 -2.49
C MET A 589 3.67 3.95 -3.61
N LYS A 590 4.85 3.38 -3.92
CA LYS A 590 5.67 3.85 -5.06
C LYS A 590 4.94 3.71 -6.39
N ASP A 591 4.28 2.57 -6.63
CA ASP A 591 3.49 2.37 -7.86
C ASP A 591 2.36 3.39 -7.98
N LEU A 592 1.69 3.64 -6.85
CA LEU A 592 0.59 4.60 -6.78
C LEU A 592 1.05 6.01 -7.11
N LEU A 593 2.12 6.47 -6.47
CA LEU A 593 2.69 7.79 -6.69
C LEU A 593 3.30 7.92 -8.10
N GLN A 594 3.94 6.87 -8.61
CA GLN A 594 4.46 6.85 -9.98
C GLN A 594 3.32 7.00 -11.00
N HIS A 595 2.21 6.30 -10.79
CA HIS A 595 1.04 6.41 -11.64
C HIS A 595 0.43 7.81 -11.57
N GLU A 596 0.17 8.32 -10.37
CA GLU A 596 -0.39 9.67 -10.17
C GLU A 596 0.53 10.75 -10.72
N ALA A 597 1.86 10.65 -10.60
CA ALA A 597 2.79 11.61 -11.18
C ALA A 597 2.67 11.75 -12.72
N HIS A 598 2.12 10.75 -13.41
CA HIS A 598 1.94 10.77 -14.87
C HIS A 598 0.49 10.93 -15.32
N ARG A 599 -0.47 10.61 -14.46
CA ARG A 599 -1.91 10.49 -14.79
C ARG A 599 -2.82 11.26 -13.85
N HIS A 600 -2.28 12.07 -12.94
CA HIS A 600 -3.10 12.98 -12.15
C HIS A 600 -3.80 13.97 -13.09
N PRO A 601 -5.13 14.16 -13.03
CA PRO A 601 -5.86 15.02 -13.96
C PRO A 601 -5.28 16.43 -14.06
N TYR A 602 -4.96 17.05 -12.91
CA TYR A 602 -4.32 18.36 -12.88
C TYR A 602 -2.90 18.39 -13.45
N ILE A 603 -2.10 17.33 -13.26
CA ILE A 603 -0.76 17.26 -13.88
C ILE A 603 -0.88 17.11 -15.40
N GLU A 604 -1.85 16.33 -15.88
CA GLU A 604 -2.10 16.19 -17.32
C GLU A 604 -2.57 17.51 -17.93
N MET A 605 -3.42 18.25 -17.23
CA MET A 605 -3.84 19.60 -17.64
C MET A 605 -2.66 20.57 -17.69
N LEU A 606 -1.80 20.59 -16.66
CA LEU A 606 -0.56 21.37 -16.69
C LEU A 606 0.34 20.97 -17.87
N GLY A 607 0.46 19.67 -18.13
CA GLY A 607 1.19 19.15 -19.29
C GLY A 607 0.67 19.67 -20.61
N VAL A 608 -0.66 19.68 -20.81
CA VAL A 608 -1.28 20.28 -22.00
C VAL A 608 -0.96 21.78 -22.09
N LEU A 609 -1.05 22.52 -20.99
CA LEU A 609 -0.73 23.96 -20.97
C LEU A 609 0.74 24.22 -21.32
N TYR A 610 1.67 23.42 -20.83
CA TYR A 610 3.09 23.50 -21.21
C TYR A 610 3.30 23.23 -22.70
N LEU A 611 2.63 22.21 -23.25
CA LEU A 611 2.70 21.89 -24.67
C LEU A 611 2.11 22.99 -25.55
N MET A 612 0.98 23.57 -25.14
CA MET A 612 0.39 24.72 -25.82
C MET A 612 1.36 25.90 -25.79
N LYS A 613 1.96 26.19 -24.63
CA LYS A 613 2.92 27.28 -24.49
C LYS A 613 4.17 27.07 -25.35
N LEU A 614 4.71 25.86 -25.41
CA LEU A 614 5.84 25.55 -26.28
C LEU A 614 5.49 25.64 -27.77
N ARG A 615 4.27 25.23 -28.15
CA ARG A 615 3.81 25.24 -29.54
C ARG A 615 3.55 26.65 -30.06
N TYR A 616 2.90 27.48 -29.25
CA TYR A 616 2.41 28.80 -29.64
C TYR A 616 3.32 29.94 -29.18
N ARG A 617 4.28 29.66 -28.30
CA ARG A 617 5.24 30.63 -27.75
C ARG A 617 4.52 31.86 -27.21
N ASP A 618 4.73 33.02 -27.80
CA ASP A 618 4.22 34.30 -27.30
C ASP A 618 2.71 34.49 -27.55
N SER A 619 2.10 33.69 -28.44
CA SER A 619 0.66 33.78 -28.72
C SER A 619 -0.21 33.00 -27.73
N PHE A 620 0.40 32.21 -26.84
CA PHE A 620 -0.30 31.50 -25.78
C PHE A 620 0.32 31.82 -24.42
N GLY A 621 -0.46 32.31 -23.45
CA GLY A 621 0.01 32.61 -22.09
C GLY A 621 1.05 33.73 -22.06
N SER A 622 0.59 34.97 -22.02
CA SER A 622 1.42 36.17 -21.87
C SER A 622 1.62 36.51 -20.39
N LYS A 623 2.72 37.21 -20.07
CA LYS A 623 2.97 37.77 -18.74
C LYS A 623 1.79 38.63 -18.24
N ALA A 624 1.21 39.44 -19.13
CA ALA A 624 0.06 40.29 -18.84
C ALA A 624 -1.19 39.50 -18.47
N GLY A 625 -1.53 38.46 -19.22
CA GLY A 625 -2.67 37.60 -18.90
C GLY A 625 -2.43 36.74 -17.66
N ALA A 626 -1.20 36.25 -17.44
CA ALA A 626 -0.82 35.58 -16.20
C ALA A 626 -1.03 36.49 -14.98
N ALA A 627 -0.64 37.75 -15.08
CA ALA A 627 -0.81 38.73 -14.02
C ALA A 627 -2.30 39.10 -13.76
N TRP A 628 -3.14 39.14 -14.80
CA TRP A 628 -4.60 39.27 -14.63
C TRP A 628 -5.20 38.05 -13.91
N ARG A 629 -4.77 36.83 -14.29
CA ARG A 629 -5.19 35.58 -13.63
C ARG A 629 -4.71 35.53 -12.17
N LEU A 630 -3.53 36.05 -11.87
CA LEU A 630 -3.01 36.18 -10.51
C LEU A 630 -3.89 37.07 -9.64
N LEU A 631 -4.26 38.26 -10.13
CA LEU A 631 -5.19 39.16 -9.44
C LEU A 631 -6.57 38.51 -9.24
N PHE A 632 -7.06 37.78 -10.24
CA PHE A 632 -8.31 37.03 -10.13
C PHE A 632 -8.24 35.98 -9.01
N VAL A 633 -7.15 35.21 -8.93
CA VAL A 633 -6.94 34.20 -7.88
C VAL A 633 -6.79 34.85 -6.50
N TYR A 634 -6.07 35.96 -6.38
CA TYR A 634 -5.94 36.68 -5.11
C TYR A 634 -7.29 37.12 -4.54
N SER A 635 -8.16 37.61 -5.43
CA SER A 635 -9.49 38.10 -5.07
C SER A 635 -10.41 36.95 -4.66
N LEU A 636 -10.32 35.83 -5.36
CA LEU A 636 -11.16 34.65 -5.11
C LEU A 636 -10.68 33.84 -3.90
N LEU A 637 -9.36 33.73 -3.71
CA LEU A 637 -8.70 32.86 -2.73
C LEU A 637 -7.64 33.64 -1.93
N PRO A 638 -8.01 34.66 -1.15
CA PRO A 638 -7.05 35.55 -0.47
C PRO A 638 -6.14 34.82 0.52
N TRP A 639 -6.58 33.67 1.06
CA TRP A 639 -5.79 32.82 1.96
C TRP A 639 -4.61 32.13 1.28
N MET A 640 -4.55 32.08 -0.06
CA MET A 640 -3.43 31.54 -0.83
C MET A 640 -2.20 32.44 -0.81
N HIS A 641 -2.34 33.71 -0.43
CA HIS A 641 -1.24 34.69 -0.39
C HIS A 641 -0.05 34.21 0.49
N LYS A 642 -0.29 33.35 1.48
CA LYS A 642 0.78 32.78 2.31
C LYS A 642 1.70 31.78 1.56
N TYR A 643 1.29 31.31 0.39
CA TYR A 643 2.04 30.41 -0.49
C TYR A 643 2.72 31.14 -1.64
N ARG A 644 2.53 32.46 -1.77
CA ARG A 644 3.28 33.27 -2.71
C ARG A 644 4.74 33.31 -2.27
N ILE A 645 5.64 32.85 -3.12
CA ILE A 645 7.07 32.83 -2.80
C ILE A 645 7.66 34.18 -3.19
N HIS A 646 7.85 35.06 -2.20
CA HIS A 646 8.65 36.26 -2.40
C HIS A 646 10.12 35.87 -2.36
N VAL A 647 10.85 36.13 -3.45
CA VAL A 647 12.29 35.86 -3.56
C VAL A 647 12.99 36.51 -2.35
N LYS A 648 13.73 35.70 -1.59
CA LYS A 648 14.24 36.01 -0.24
C LYS A 648 15.02 37.32 -0.21
N GLY A 649 14.36 38.36 0.27
CA GLY A 649 14.96 39.61 0.76
C GLY A 649 14.10 40.36 1.77
N GLU A 650 12.82 40.00 1.93
CA GLU A 650 11.82 40.92 2.50
C GLU A 650 10.76 40.23 3.40
N VAL A 651 11.16 39.29 4.26
CA VAL A 651 10.22 38.70 5.25
C VAL A 651 9.62 39.78 6.17
N GLY A 652 10.38 40.84 6.46
CA GLY A 652 9.88 42.02 7.19
C GLY A 652 8.79 42.78 6.42
N PHE A 653 8.86 42.81 5.09
CA PHE A 653 7.93 43.56 4.24
C PHE A 653 6.56 42.89 4.14
N VAL A 654 6.48 41.56 4.13
CA VAL A 654 5.19 40.84 4.09
C VAL A 654 4.40 41.04 5.39
N LEU A 655 5.08 40.95 6.54
CA LEU A 655 4.47 41.24 7.84
C LEU A 655 4.02 42.71 7.92
N GLN A 656 4.83 43.62 7.40
CA GLN A 656 4.49 45.04 7.33
C GLN A 656 3.32 45.32 6.37
N GLY A 657 3.28 44.68 5.19
CA GLY A 657 2.20 44.83 4.21
C GLY A 657 0.87 44.26 4.71
N LEU A 658 0.88 43.12 5.40
CA LEU A 658 -0.31 42.60 6.07
C LEU A 658 -0.79 43.55 7.19
N ALA A 659 0.12 44.12 7.98
CA ALA A 659 -0.22 45.10 9.00
C ALA A 659 -0.80 46.39 8.37
N GLU A 660 -0.20 46.88 7.28
CA GLU A 660 -0.64 48.08 6.56
C GLU A 660 -1.97 47.88 5.82
N SER A 661 -2.21 46.72 5.21
CA SER A 661 -3.49 46.36 4.60
C SER A 661 -4.60 46.27 5.65
N THR A 662 -4.31 45.65 6.80
CA THR A 662 -5.25 45.58 7.92
C THR A 662 -5.54 46.98 8.48
N ARG A 663 -4.51 47.83 8.59
CA ARG A 663 -4.64 49.24 9.01
C ARG A 663 -5.44 50.07 7.99
N GLY A 664 -5.23 49.87 6.70
CA GLY A 664 -5.98 50.53 5.62
C GLY A 664 -7.47 50.18 5.66
N ARG A 665 -7.80 48.89 5.81
CA ARG A 665 -9.19 48.44 6.00
C ARG A 665 -9.83 49.01 7.26
N MET A 666 -9.09 49.08 8.37
CA MET A 666 -9.56 49.73 9.60
C MET A 666 -9.80 51.23 9.40
N SER A 667 -8.90 51.93 8.70
CA SER A 667 -9.04 53.36 8.41
C SER A 667 -10.26 53.67 7.55
N ILE A 668 -10.56 52.85 6.53
CA ILE A 668 -11.73 53.03 5.67
C ILE A 668 -13.02 52.83 6.46
N LEU A 669 -13.08 51.80 7.30
CA LEU A 669 -14.23 51.54 8.18
C LEU A 669 -14.44 52.68 9.20
N VAL A 670 -13.35 53.24 9.73
CA VAL A 670 -13.40 54.40 10.64
C VAL A 670 -13.87 55.67 9.90
N SER A 671 -13.39 55.93 8.68
CA SER A 671 -13.82 57.08 7.87
C SER A 671 -15.28 56.97 7.40
N GLN A 672 -15.76 55.79 7.00
CA GLN A 672 -17.17 55.59 6.65
C GLN A 672 -18.10 55.81 7.86
N ARG A 673 -17.65 55.45 9.07
CA ARG A 673 -18.40 55.68 10.30
C ARG A 673 -18.44 57.17 10.69
N LEU A 674 -17.34 57.88 10.56
CA LEU A 674 -17.31 59.33 10.81
C LEU A 674 -18.21 60.09 9.82
N SER A 675 -18.28 59.66 8.55
CA SER A 675 -19.20 60.26 7.57
C SER A 675 -20.69 59.99 7.82
N THR A 676 -21.04 59.00 8.66
CA THR A 676 -22.43 58.72 9.03
C THR A 676 -22.88 59.41 10.32
N GLU A 677 -21.95 59.93 11.13
CA GLU A 677 -22.27 60.75 12.31
C GLU A 677 -22.53 62.22 11.94
N ASP A 678 -22.13 62.70 10.75
CA ASP A 678 -22.32 64.08 10.30
C ASP A 678 -23.64 64.35 9.54
N ILE A 679 -24.63 63.43 9.58
CA ILE A 679 -25.95 63.58 8.91
C ILE A 679 -27.11 63.64 9.93
N GLU A 680 -26.93 64.35 11.03
CA GLU A 680 -28.04 64.79 11.89
C GLU A 680 -27.88 66.27 12.26
N GLU A 681 -28.26 67.16 11.34
CA GLU A 681 -28.81 68.49 11.65
C GLU A 681 -29.24 69.16 10.34
N ASP A 682 -30.51 68.99 9.96
CA ASP A 682 -31.33 70.10 9.43
C ASP A 682 -32.81 69.68 9.22
N ASP A 683 -33.66 70.44 9.91
CA ASP A 683 -35.04 70.86 9.63
C ASP A 683 -36.21 69.88 9.35
N ASP A 684 -37.12 69.84 10.33
CA ASP A 684 -38.53 70.24 10.24
C ASP A 684 -39.36 69.70 9.05
N GLU A 685 -39.74 68.41 9.08
CA GLU A 685 -41.09 67.94 8.71
C GLU A 685 -41.17 66.40 8.77
N SER A 686 -41.82 65.84 9.80
CA SER A 686 -42.64 64.61 9.68
C SER A 686 -43.16 64.12 11.03
N LYS A 687 -44.23 64.76 11.52
CA LYS A 687 -45.12 64.21 12.56
C LYS A 687 -46.05 63.13 12.00
N VAL A 688 -45.56 62.09 11.31
CA VAL A 688 -46.42 60.95 10.90
C VAL A 688 -45.64 59.64 10.81
N PHE A 689 -44.93 59.20 11.86
CA PHE A 689 -44.73 57.77 12.13
C PHE A 689 -44.08 57.54 13.51
N ARG A 690 -44.87 57.60 14.58
CA ARG A 690 -44.44 57.08 15.90
C ARG A 690 -45.46 56.06 16.41
N ARG A 691 -45.26 54.81 16.01
CA ARG A 691 -45.66 53.64 16.80
C ARG A 691 -44.76 52.47 16.43
N GLY A 692 -43.84 52.14 17.34
CA GLY A 692 -43.25 50.81 17.43
C GLY A 692 -41.78 50.70 17.06
N THR A 693 -40.89 51.21 17.93
CA THR A 693 -39.53 50.66 18.16
C THR A 693 -38.84 51.47 19.27
N SER A 694 -39.31 51.32 20.51
CA SER A 694 -38.52 51.68 21.69
C SER A 694 -37.63 50.50 22.07
N ILE A 695 -36.71 50.12 21.18
CA ILE A 695 -35.56 49.29 21.54
C ILE A 695 -34.38 50.25 21.72
N THR A 696 -34.45 50.87 22.90
CA THR A 696 -33.38 51.38 23.76
C THR A 696 -32.03 51.71 23.11
N THR A 697 -31.72 53.00 23.08
CA THR A 697 -30.37 53.61 23.09
C THR A 697 -29.34 52.84 23.94
N TYR A 698 -29.78 52.21 25.02
CA TYR A 698 -28.94 51.34 25.86
C TYR A 698 -28.34 50.13 25.13
N GLN A 699 -29.05 49.51 24.18
CA GLN A 699 -28.50 48.40 23.39
C GLN A 699 -27.44 48.88 22.40
N LEU A 700 -27.60 50.09 21.85
CA LEU A 700 -26.61 50.71 20.98
C LEU A 700 -25.35 51.10 21.77
N GLU A 701 -25.49 51.70 22.96
CA GLU A 701 -24.36 51.99 23.85
C GLU A 701 -23.62 50.73 24.29
N ARG A 702 -24.36 49.64 24.59
CA ARG A 702 -23.74 48.35 24.96
C ARG A 702 -22.98 47.73 23.79
N ALA A 703 -23.54 47.78 22.59
CA ALA A 703 -22.85 47.32 21.38
C ALA A 703 -21.60 48.15 21.09
N ASN A 704 -21.67 49.48 21.24
CA ASN A 704 -20.53 50.38 21.08
C ASN A 704 -19.43 50.13 22.12
N MET A 705 -19.80 49.87 23.38
CA MET A 705 -18.84 49.56 24.44
C MET A 705 -18.17 48.19 24.22
N GLU A 706 -18.91 47.18 23.76
CA GLU A 706 -18.33 45.88 23.41
C GLU A 706 -17.38 46.00 22.21
N LEU A 707 -17.75 46.79 21.19
CA LEU A 707 -16.90 47.04 20.04
C LEU A 707 -15.60 47.78 20.44
N LYS A 708 -15.70 48.80 21.30
CA LYS A 708 -14.55 49.55 21.82
C LYS A 708 -13.59 48.65 22.60
N ASN A 709 -14.11 47.81 23.48
CA ASN A 709 -13.29 46.85 24.23
C ASN A 709 -12.58 45.84 23.31
N ARG A 710 -13.22 45.42 22.20
CA ARG A 710 -12.58 44.58 21.18
C ARG A 710 -11.50 45.32 20.42
N LEU A 711 -11.71 46.60 20.11
CA LEU A 711 -10.71 47.44 19.45
C LEU A 711 -9.47 47.63 20.33
N ASP A 712 -9.66 48.00 21.60
CA ASP A 712 -8.59 48.19 22.58
C ASP A 712 -7.78 46.88 22.80
N PHE A 713 -8.47 45.73 22.79
CA PHE A 713 -7.83 44.41 22.87
C PHE A 713 -6.97 44.10 21.64
N LEU A 714 -7.44 44.46 20.43
CA LEU A 714 -6.70 44.26 19.20
C LEU A 714 -5.48 45.18 19.11
N GLU A 715 -5.62 46.45 19.49
CA GLU A 715 -4.49 47.39 19.57
C GLU A 715 -3.43 46.93 20.58
N GLN A 716 -3.85 46.38 21.73
CA GLN A 716 -2.92 45.83 22.70
C GLN A 716 -2.17 44.63 22.13
N ARG A 717 -2.88 43.73 21.44
CA ARG A 717 -2.27 42.54 20.83
C ARG A 717 -1.32 42.89 19.68
N GLU A 718 -1.61 43.94 18.92
CA GLU A 718 -0.68 44.49 17.91
C GLU A 718 0.61 45.00 18.56
N ARG A 719 0.51 45.76 19.65
CA ARG A 719 1.69 46.24 20.40
C ARG A 719 2.53 45.10 20.95
N ASP A 720 1.90 44.06 21.51
CA ASP A 720 2.60 42.89 22.04
C ASP A 720 3.29 42.09 20.92
N LEU A 721 2.66 41.97 19.74
CA LEU A 721 3.26 41.34 18.55
C LEU A 721 4.46 42.13 18.02
N LEU A 722 4.34 43.46 17.89
CA LEU A 722 5.44 44.32 17.45
C LEU A 722 6.63 44.27 18.42
N ALA A 723 6.38 44.24 19.72
CA ALA A 723 7.43 44.06 20.73
C ALA A 723 8.13 42.70 20.59
N THR A 724 7.38 41.63 20.29
CA THR A 724 7.93 40.29 20.09
C THR A 724 8.77 40.20 18.80
N ILE A 725 8.33 40.85 17.73
CA ILE A 725 9.07 40.92 16.46
C ILE A 725 10.39 41.68 16.68
N SER A 726 10.36 42.82 17.35
CA SER A 726 11.58 43.59 17.67
C SER A 726 12.57 42.78 18.51
N ASP A 727 12.12 42.00 19.50
CA ASP A 727 12.98 41.11 20.29
C ASP A 727 13.59 39.96 19.45
N LEU A 728 12.86 39.48 18.45
CA LEU A 728 13.36 38.46 17.51
C LEU A 728 14.40 39.03 16.54
N GLU A 729 14.19 40.22 16.01
CA GLU A 729 15.17 40.92 15.16
C GLU A 729 16.48 41.16 15.93
N ASP A 730 16.38 41.65 17.17
CA ASP A 730 17.52 41.82 18.08
C ASP A 730 18.27 40.51 18.33
N LYS A 731 17.56 39.39 18.50
CA LYS A 731 18.17 38.06 18.67
C LYS A 731 18.87 37.58 17.41
N ILE A 732 18.26 37.78 16.24
CA ILE A 732 18.86 37.41 14.96
C ILE A 732 20.13 38.22 14.72
N GLU A 733 20.11 39.52 15.00
CA GLU A 733 21.28 40.39 14.86
C GLU A 733 22.40 40.03 15.84
N ARG A 734 22.08 39.73 17.10
CA ARG A 734 23.07 39.22 18.07
C ARG A 734 23.66 37.87 17.65
N THR A 735 22.83 36.98 17.10
CA THR A 735 23.29 35.66 16.63
C THR A 735 24.20 35.79 15.40
N SER A 736 23.91 36.74 14.49
CA SER A 736 24.76 37.02 13.32
C SER A 736 26.10 37.64 13.72
N GLN A 737 26.12 38.53 14.72
CA GLN A 737 27.35 39.16 15.23
C GLN A 737 28.24 38.18 16.02
N THR A 738 27.67 37.20 16.73
CA THR A 738 28.46 36.17 17.43
C THR A 738 29.02 35.06 16.52
N ALA A 739 28.57 34.98 15.26
CA ALA A 739 28.99 33.95 14.31
C ALA A 739 30.27 34.30 13.50
N SER A 740 30.95 35.41 13.80
CA SER A 740 32.22 35.80 13.15
C SER A 740 33.09 36.56 14.15
N PRO A 741 34.26 36.04 14.61
CA PRO A 741 35.36 35.63 13.72
C PRO A 741 36.21 34.45 14.26
N HIS A 742 36.30 33.33 13.53
CA HIS A 742 37.49 32.46 13.59
C HIS A 742 37.43 31.47 12.43
N LEU A 743 37.98 31.86 11.27
CA LEU A 743 38.49 30.96 10.23
C LEU A 743 39.24 31.80 9.18
N SER A 744 40.41 32.30 9.58
CA SER A 744 41.51 32.54 8.64
C SER A 744 42.74 31.87 9.22
N ASP A 745 43.48 31.19 8.36
CA ASP A 745 44.72 30.46 8.61
C ASP A 745 44.62 29.17 9.43
N LYS A 746 44.69 28.03 8.71
CA LYS A 746 45.87 27.18 8.83
C LYS A 746 46.02 26.21 7.67
N SER A 747 47.22 26.31 7.11
CA SER A 747 47.89 25.40 6.20
C SER A 747 47.95 23.96 6.70
N SER A 748 48.04 23.06 5.72
CA SER A 748 48.35 21.64 5.83
C SER A 748 49.52 21.33 6.79
N PRO A 749 49.48 20.14 7.42
CA PRO A 749 50.57 19.23 7.15
C PRO A 749 50.17 17.75 7.02
N LYS A 750 50.91 17.07 6.15
CA LYS A 750 51.10 15.62 6.08
C LYS A 750 51.56 15.07 7.45
N LYS A 751 51.06 13.90 7.84
CA LYS A 751 51.86 12.88 8.55
C LYS A 751 51.20 11.50 8.50
N ASP A 752 52.02 10.55 8.08
CA ASP A 752 51.84 9.09 8.14
C ASP A 752 51.90 8.56 9.58
N PRO A 753 51.49 7.28 9.79
CA PRO A 753 51.04 6.75 11.08
C PRO A 753 52.16 6.04 11.85
N THR A 754 52.03 5.95 13.18
CA THR A 754 52.49 4.82 14.00
C THR A 754 52.12 5.02 15.48
N ASP A 755 51.69 3.91 16.08
CA ASP A 755 51.75 3.51 17.49
C ASP A 755 51.12 4.39 18.56
N PHE A 756 50.01 3.90 19.13
CA PHE A 756 49.89 3.74 20.58
C PHE A 756 48.86 2.65 20.92
N ALA A 757 49.34 1.58 21.57
CA ALA A 757 48.55 0.56 22.24
C ALA A 757 48.16 1.01 23.66
N GLY A 758 47.03 0.54 24.17
CA GLY A 758 46.60 0.78 25.54
C GLY A 758 45.18 0.30 25.84
N ASP A 759 45.04 -1.01 26.02
CA ASP A 759 44.03 -1.81 26.75
C ASP A 759 42.85 -1.10 27.45
N VAL A 760 41.61 -1.57 27.17
CA VAL A 760 40.62 -2.05 28.18
C VAL A 760 39.65 -3.07 27.53
N PHE A 761 39.37 -4.12 28.31
CA PHE A 761 38.63 -5.38 28.11
C PHE A 761 37.24 -5.37 27.42
N LEU A 762 37.12 -6.23 26.40
CA LEU A 762 36.26 -7.43 26.26
C LEU A 762 34.82 -7.46 26.84
N LEU A 763 33.85 -7.58 25.93
CA LEU A 763 32.85 -8.67 25.95
C LEU A 763 32.48 -9.04 24.50
N ASP A 764 33.04 -10.16 24.05
CA ASP A 764 32.81 -10.78 22.75
C ASP A 764 31.47 -11.55 22.72
N PHE A 765 30.73 -11.35 21.64
CA PHE A 765 29.91 -12.41 21.04
C PHE A 765 30.10 -12.32 19.51
N SER A 766 30.82 -13.29 18.97
CA SER A 766 31.04 -13.45 17.53
C SER A 766 29.89 -14.21 16.88
N LEU A 767 29.37 -13.72 15.76
CA LEU A 767 29.11 -14.57 14.59
C LEU A 767 29.20 -13.77 13.28
N ALA A 768 29.83 -14.41 12.31
CA ALA A 768 30.46 -13.85 11.14
C ALA A 768 29.53 -13.70 9.92
N VAL A 769 29.75 -12.59 9.19
CA VAL A 769 29.91 -12.49 7.73
C VAL A 769 28.75 -12.95 6.83
N VAL A 770 27.98 -11.98 6.34
CA VAL A 770 27.64 -11.83 4.91
C VAL A 770 27.85 -10.34 4.55
N GLN A 771 28.98 -10.02 3.91
CA GLN A 771 29.22 -8.72 3.28
C GLN A 771 28.47 -8.69 1.94
N GLN A 772 27.30 -8.05 1.90
CA GLN A 772 26.71 -7.57 0.65
C GLN A 772 26.89 -6.04 0.62
N LYS A 773 27.70 -5.61 -0.35
CA LYS A 773 28.18 -4.26 -0.58
C LYS A 773 27.00 -3.37 -1.06
N ALA A 774 26.34 -2.67 -0.14
CA ALA A 774 25.42 -1.59 -0.46
C ALA A 774 26.20 -0.25 -0.44
N THR A 775 26.80 0.09 -1.57
CA THR A 775 27.32 1.44 -1.84
C THR A 775 26.64 1.94 -3.11
N GLY A 776 25.82 2.99 -3.02
CA GLY A 776 25.17 3.54 -4.19
C GLY A 776 24.19 4.66 -3.91
N CYS A 777 24.66 5.77 -3.33
CA CYS A 777 24.12 7.11 -3.55
C CYS A 777 25.14 8.13 -3.04
N ASP A 778 26.31 8.19 -3.68
CA ASP A 778 27.11 9.42 -3.68
C ASP A 778 28.11 9.43 -4.85
N LYS A 779 27.98 10.49 -5.66
CA LYS A 779 28.92 11.16 -6.59
C LYS A 779 29.77 10.35 -7.57
N ASN A 780 29.66 10.74 -8.86
CA ASN A 780 30.77 10.94 -9.80
C ASN A 780 30.36 12.13 -10.71
N HIS A 781 31.02 13.28 -10.63
CA HIS A 781 32.13 13.68 -11.52
C HIS A 781 31.99 13.15 -12.96
N VAL A 782 31.51 14.03 -13.85
CA VAL A 782 31.76 13.90 -15.29
C VAL A 782 32.88 14.88 -15.62
N GLU A 783 34.08 14.34 -15.81
CA GLU A 783 35.18 15.02 -16.49
C GLU A 783 34.78 15.25 -17.96
N SER A 784 34.87 16.51 -18.38
CA SER A 784 34.79 16.91 -19.78
C SER A 784 36.16 16.70 -20.42
N VAL A 785 36.24 15.80 -21.40
CA VAL A 785 37.38 15.69 -22.31
C VAL A 785 37.13 16.62 -23.50
N PRO A 786 38.12 17.44 -23.93
CA PRO A 786 37.92 18.49 -24.90
C PRO A 786 37.95 17.95 -26.33
N ILE A 787 37.00 18.37 -27.16
CA ILE A 787 37.11 18.25 -28.62
C ILE A 787 37.40 19.63 -29.20
N SER A 788 38.50 19.66 -29.93
CA SER A 788 39.18 20.78 -30.56
C SER A 788 38.32 21.64 -31.48
N ARG A 789 38.54 22.95 -31.36
CA ARG A 789 38.29 24.01 -32.35
C ARG A 789 38.66 23.58 -33.77
N ILE A 790 37.73 23.77 -34.71
CA ILE A 790 38.07 24.21 -36.07
C ILE A 790 37.29 25.50 -36.32
N SER A 791 38.06 26.57 -36.47
CA SER A 791 37.62 27.89 -36.92
C SER A 791 37.19 27.84 -38.39
N GLY A 792 36.02 28.40 -38.69
CA GLY A 792 35.60 28.73 -40.05
C GLY A 792 34.73 29.97 -40.01
N GLU A 793 35.33 31.13 -40.27
CA GLU A 793 34.64 32.36 -40.66
C GLU A 793 33.88 32.11 -41.97
N SER A 794 32.62 32.54 -42.05
CA SER A 794 32.12 33.20 -43.26
C SER A 794 30.85 33.99 -43.00
N ASN A 795 30.93 35.29 -43.30
CA ASN A 795 29.82 36.21 -43.53
C ASN A 795 28.79 35.65 -44.53
N GLY A 796 27.52 35.98 -44.35
CA GLY A 796 26.52 35.77 -45.41
C GLY A 796 25.10 36.14 -45.01
N LYS A 797 24.71 37.39 -45.27
CA LYS A 797 23.30 37.80 -45.39
C LYS A 797 22.60 37.00 -46.49
N SER A 798 21.39 36.51 -46.24
CA SER A 798 20.29 36.59 -47.22
C SER A 798 18.98 36.07 -46.63
N SER A 799 18.00 36.96 -46.65
CA SER A 799 16.55 36.72 -46.61
C SER A 799 16.10 35.69 -47.64
N VAL A 800 15.29 34.71 -47.24
CA VAL A 800 14.41 33.98 -48.16
C VAL A 800 13.09 33.66 -47.46
N GLN A 801 11.99 34.19 -48.02
CA GLN A 801 10.61 33.79 -47.76
C GLN A 801 10.37 32.37 -48.24
N TYR A 802 9.61 31.55 -47.50
CA TYR A 802 8.82 30.49 -48.12
C TYR A 802 7.47 30.32 -47.42
N ASN A 803 6.42 30.60 -48.19
CA ASN A 803 5.10 30.00 -48.05
C ASN A 803 5.14 28.60 -48.70
N HIS A 804 4.63 27.57 -48.02
CA HIS A 804 3.44 26.83 -48.47
C HIS A 804 3.10 25.63 -47.56
N HIS A 805 1.80 25.51 -47.28
CA HIS A 805 1.08 24.29 -46.95
C HIS A 805 1.35 23.14 -47.94
N VAL A 806 1.35 21.89 -47.45
CA VAL A 806 0.47 20.76 -47.86
C VAL A 806 0.87 19.50 -47.04
N PRO A 807 -0.08 18.67 -46.58
CA PRO A 807 0.16 17.56 -45.66
C PRO A 807 0.43 16.23 -46.40
N LEU A 808 1.06 15.26 -45.72
CA LEU A 808 1.02 13.87 -46.18
C LEU A 808 1.10 12.83 -45.06
N SER A 809 0.22 11.87 -45.26
CA SER A 809 -0.04 10.61 -44.60
C SER A 809 1.08 9.56 -44.73
N GLN A 810 1.05 8.60 -43.78
CA GLN A 810 1.43 7.18 -43.91
C GLN A 810 2.73 6.81 -44.63
N VAL A 811 3.70 6.30 -43.86
CA VAL A 811 4.68 5.31 -44.34
C VAL A 811 4.91 4.26 -43.23
N GLU A 812 4.37 3.05 -43.44
CA GLU A 812 4.86 1.82 -42.84
C GLU A 812 6.23 1.47 -43.43
N ARG A 813 7.20 1.07 -42.60
CA ARG A 813 8.32 0.20 -43.02
C ARG A 813 8.74 -0.73 -41.90
N GLU A 814 8.53 -2.01 -42.16
CA GLU A 814 9.23 -3.13 -41.54
C GLU A 814 10.73 -3.05 -41.85
N SER A 815 11.57 -3.43 -40.89
CA SER A 815 12.93 -3.90 -41.17
C SER A 815 13.24 -5.12 -40.30
N THR A 816 13.37 -6.24 -40.98
CA THR A 816 13.94 -7.51 -40.53
C THR A 816 15.46 -7.35 -40.43
N PHE A 817 16.07 -7.79 -39.33
CA PHE A 817 17.51 -7.94 -39.23
C PHE A 817 17.84 -9.40 -38.89
N SER A 818 18.68 -9.99 -39.73
CA SER A 818 19.12 -11.38 -39.72
C SER A 818 20.29 -11.62 -38.77
N SER A 819 20.36 -12.88 -38.36
CA SER A 819 21.40 -13.54 -37.57
C SER A 819 22.81 -13.45 -38.16
N SER A 820 23.82 -13.42 -37.29
CA SER A 820 25.10 -14.09 -37.55
C SER A 820 25.53 -14.93 -36.34
N THR A 821 25.93 -16.14 -36.68
CA THR A 821 26.45 -17.22 -35.84
C THR A 821 27.94 -17.01 -35.55
N GLY A 822 28.39 -17.53 -34.40
CA GLY A 822 29.82 -17.61 -34.05
C GLY A 822 30.01 -18.62 -32.91
N GLU A 823 30.43 -19.82 -33.29
CA GLU A 823 30.72 -20.98 -32.43
C GLU A 823 32.24 -21.19 -32.31
N ASP A 824 32.64 -21.92 -31.26
CA ASP A 824 33.93 -22.59 -31.00
C ASP A 824 35.13 -21.83 -30.37
N THR A 825 35.48 -22.15 -29.11
CA THR A 825 36.44 -23.25 -28.79
C THR A 825 36.78 -23.41 -27.28
N LYS A 826 36.64 -24.66 -26.82
CA LYS A 826 37.56 -25.51 -26.00
C LYS A 826 37.86 -25.30 -24.50
N THR A 827 37.26 -26.21 -23.71
CA THR A 827 37.86 -27.26 -22.84
C THR A 827 39.21 -27.09 -22.12
N LYS A 828 39.17 -27.11 -20.77
CA LYS A 828 40.03 -27.77 -19.74
C LYS A 828 39.59 -27.14 -18.39
N GLU A 829 39.27 -27.83 -17.29
CA GLU A 829 39.99 -28.90 -16.61
C GLU A 829 39.08 -29.45 -15.48
N ILE A 830 39.00 -30.79 -15.38
CA ILE A 830 38.34 -31.52 -14.29
C ILE A 830 39.42 -31.95 -13.31
N SER A 831 39.35 -31.54 -12.03
CA SER A 831 39.64 -32.39 -10.85
C SER A 831 39.67 -31.59 -9.54
N ARG A 832 38.62 -31.73 -8.71
CA ARG A 832 38.72 -32.01 -7.26
C ARG A 832 37.31 -32.14 -6.67
N ILE A 833 37.00 -33.36 -6.31
CA ILE A 833 35.75 -33.84 -5.72
C ILE A 833 35.79 -33.67 -4.19
N THR A 834 34.61 -33.78 -3.57
CA THR A 834 34.29 -34.07 -2.16
C THR A 834 34.33 -32.94 -1.14
N ARG A 835 33.23 -32.15 -1.09
CA ARG A 835 32.36 -31.95 0.09
C ARG A 835 31.22 -30.96 -0.23
N VAL A 836 30.31 -31.31 -1.12
CA VAL A 836 29.02 -30.59 -1.30
C VAL A 836 27.99 -31.61 -1.80
N ASN A 837 27.38 -32.40 -0.92
CA ASN A 837 26.38 -33.41 -1.34
C ASN A 837 25.00 -33.31 -0.69
N GLU A 838 24.71 -32.27 0.10
CA GLU A 838 23.34 -32.07 0.63
C GLU A 838 22.59 -30.91 -0.02
N ARG A 839 23.28 -29.82 -0.42
CA ARG A 839 22.63 -28.70 -1.13
C ARG A 839 22.33 -28.99 -2.60
N PHE A 840 23.10 -29.86 -3.24
CA PHE A 840 22.88 -30.21 -4.65
C PHE A 840 21.68 -31.16 -4.83
N ALA A 841 21.43 -32.04 -3.84
CA ALA A 841 20.26 -32.91 -3.82
C ALA A 841 18.95 -32.13 -3.65
N TRP A 842 18.93 -31.08 -2.82
CA TRP A 842 17.76 -30.20 -2.65
C TRP A 842 17.46 -29.36 -3.90
N ASN A 843 18.48 -28.85 -4.60
CA ASN A 843 18.27 -28.12 -5.84
C ASN A 843 17.82 -29.05 -6.99
N LEU A 844 18.31 -30.29 -7.07
CA LEU A 844 17.81 -31.27 -8.05
C LEU A 844 16.39 -31.75 -7.73
N LEU A 845 16.01 -31.85 -6.45
CA LEU A 845 14.64 -32.18 -6.03
C LEU A 845 13.67 -31.03 -6.29
N MET A 846 14.08 -29.79 -6.07
CA MET A 846 13.26 -28.59 -6.35
C MET A 846 13.15 -28.31 -7.85
N GLU A 847 14.23 -28.40 -8.63
CA GLU A 847 14.15 -28.31 -10.09
C GLU A 847 13.38 -29.51 -10.66
N GLY A 848 13.57 -30.72 -10.14
CA GLY A 848 12.79 -31.88 -10.52
C GLY A 848 11.29 -31.73 -10.20
N ALA A 849 10.93 -31.13 -9.07
CA ALA A 849 9.54 -30.88 -8.68
C ALA A 849 8.92 -29.74 -9.50
N ILE A 850 9.66 -28.67 -9.78
CA ILE A 850 9.19 -27.55 -10.61
C ILE A 850 9.08 -27.97 -12.08
N THR A 851 10.05 -28.69 -12.63
CA THR A 851 9.98 -29.23 -13.99
C THR A 851 8.90 -30.29 -14.12
N ARG A 852 8.62 -31.12 -13.10
CA ARG A 852 7.47 -32.05 -13.10
C ARG A 852 6.12 -31.35 -12.90
N MET A 853 6.04 -30.26 -12.13
CA MET A 853 4.84 -29.41 -12.03
C MET A 853 4.56 -28.72 -13.37
N VAL A 854 5.57 -28.12 -14.00
CA VAL A 854 5.44 -27.43 -15.29
C VAL A 854 5.17 -28.42 -16.41
N ALA A 855 5.88 -29.56 -16.46
CA ALA A 855 5.64 -30.62 -17.42
C ALA A 855 4.31 -31.36 -17.20
N GLY A 856 3.75 -31.35 -15.98
CA GLY A 856 2.40 -31.82 -15.68
C GLY A 856 1.31 -30.83 -16.10
N CYS A 857 1.59 -29.53 -16.13
CA CYS A 857 0.64 -28.49 -16.56
C CYS A 857 0.49 -28.37 -18.10
N VAL A 858 1.53 -28.72 -18.87
CA VAL A 858 1.51 -28.66 -20.35
C VAL A 858 0.51 -29.65 -20.99
N PRO A 859 0.40 -30.93 -20.58
CA PRO A 859 -0.60 -31.85 -21.14
C PRO A 859 -2.03 -31.52 -20.67
N ILE A 860 -2.23 -30.93 -19.49
CA ILE A 860 -3.57 -30.54 -18.99
C ILE A 860 -4.16 -29.37 -19.81
N LEU A 861 -3.32 -28.46 -20.32
CA LEU A 861 -3.74 -27.41 -21.25
C LEU A 861 -3.93 -27.93 -22.69
N ALA A 862 -3.26 -29.02 -23.08
CA ALA A 862 -3.47 -29.68 -24.36
C ALA A 862 -4.77 -30.50 -24.41
N ASP A 863 -5.14 -31.18 -23.31
CA ASP A 863 -6.39 -31.96 -23.21
C ASP A 863 -7.65 -31.09 -23.07
N ALA A 864 -7.52 -29.86 -22.58
CA ALA A 864 -8.62 -28.90 -22.56
C ALA A 864 -9.14 -28.51 -23.98
N ARG A 865 -8.37 -28.77 -25.05
CA ARG A 865 -8.84 -28.61 -26.44
C ARG A 865 -9.71 -29.77 -26.94
N ILE A 866 -9.68 -30.94 -26.30
CA ILE A 866 -10.42 -32.13 -26.75
C ILE A 866 -11.85 -32.17 -26.17
N LEU A 867 -12.09 -31.51 -25.03
CA LEU A 867 -13.40 -31.50 -24.36
C LEU A 867 -14.48 -30.60 -24.99
N MET A 868 -14.21 -29.91 -26.11
CA MET A 868 -15.24 -29.13 -26.84
C MET A 868 -15.90 -29.86 -28.02
N ILE A 869 -15.51 -31.09 -28.37
CA ILE A 869 -16.19 -31.86 -29.43
C ILE A 869 -16.30 -33.34 -29.05
N SER A 870 -17.18 -33.69 -28.10
CA SER A 870 -17.93 -34.95 -28.12
C SER A 870 -18.92 -35.00 -26.95
N SER A 871 -20.19 -34.69 -27.20
CA SER A 871 -21.27 -34.93 -26.24
C SER A 871 -22.41 -35.61 -26.98
N LYS A 872 -22.34 -36.95 -27.02
CA LYS A 872 -23.51 -37.81 -27.16
C LYS A 872 -23.46 -38.80 -26.01
N THR A 873 -24.25 -38.56 -24.96
CA THR A 873 -25.18 -39.56 -24.40
C THR A 873 -26.00 -39.03 -23.21
N LYS A 874 -27.33 -39.10 -23.42
CA LYS A 874 -28.47 -39.36 -22.53
C LYS A 874 -28.48 -38.96 -21.03
N LYS A 875 -29.48 -38.11 -20.75
CA LYS A 875 -30.47 -38.10 -19.64
C LYS A 875 -29.99 -37.80 -18.21
N SER A 876 -30.18 -36.55 -17.77
CA SER A 876 -31.02 -36.15 -16.62
C SER A 876 -31.06 -34.60 -16.48
N PRO A 877 -32.07 -34.01 -15.78
CA PRO A 877 -32.54 -32.66 -16.08
C PRO A 877 -32.24 -31.61 -14.98
N PHE A 878 -32.45 -30.34 -15.36
CA PHE A 878 -32.54 -29.11 -14.55
C PHE A 878 -31.24 -28.45 -14.04
N PHE A 879 -30.78 -27.43 -14.78
CA PHE A 879 -30.47 -26.11 -14.24
C PHE A 879 -30.73 -25.06 -15.32
N ILE A 880 -31.69 -24.16 -15.09
CA ILE A 880 -32.00 -23.02 -15.97
C ILE A 880 -31.08 -21.86 -15.57
N ILE A 881 -30.18 -21.46 -16.45
CA ILE A 881 -29.38 -20.23 -16.30
C ILE A 881 -30.05 -19.12 -17.14
N PRO A 882 -30.33 -17.91 -16.60
CA PRO A 882 -31.00 -16.84 -17.34
C PRO A 882 -30.19 -16.30 -18.52
N LYS A 883 -30.88 -16.10 -19.65
CA LYS A 883 -30.38 -15.68 -20.98
C LYS A 883 -29.91 -14.22 -21.11
N ARG A 884 -29.32 -13.59 -20.09
CA ARG A 884 -28.98 -12.14 -20.12
C ARG A 884 -27.50 -11.75 -20.14
N TRP A 885 -26.57 -12.66 -20.46
CA TRP A 885 -25.12 -12.36 -20.48
C TRP A 885 -24.45 -12.31 -21.88
N LEU A 886 -25.22 -12.23 -22.97
CA LEU A 886 -24.68 -12.31 -24.33
C LEU A 886 -24.44 -10.94 -25.02
N VAL A 887 -23.89 -9.94 -24.32
CA VAL A 887 -23.54 -8.63 -24.92
C VAL A 887 -22.03 -8.31 -24.85
N ALA A 888 -21.21 -9.08 -24.12
CA ALA A 888 -19.78 -8.80 -23.97
C ALA A 888 -18.87 -9.39 -25.07
N ARG A 889 -19.38 -9.66 -26.28
CA ARG A 889 -18.58 -10.24 -27.38
C ARG A 889 -18.18 -9.23 -28.47
N ARG A 890 -18.53 -7.95 -28.32
CA ARG A 890 -18.24 -6.89 -29.30
C ARG A 890 -17.22 -5.84 -28.85
N MET A 891 -16.71 -5.90 -27.62
CA MET A 891 -15.84 -4.84 -27.04
C MET A 891 -14.34 -5.14 -27.05
N PHE A 892 -13.88 -6.34 -27.39
CA PHE A 892 -12.45 -6.61 -27.50
C PHE A 892 -12.08 -6.92 -28.95
N GLY A 893 -11.49 -5.92 -29.60
CA GLY A 893 -10.82 -6.07 -30.89
C GLY A 893 -9.70 -7.11 -30.77
N GLY A 894 -9.98 -8.31 -31.25
CA GLY A 894 -8.99 -9.37 -31.36
C GLY A 894 -7.96 -9.02 -32.42
N ARG A 895 -6.76 -8.58 -32.01
CA ARG A 895 -5.55 -8.67 -32.84
C ARG A 895 -4.20 -8.63 -32.10
N CYS A 896 -4.14 -8.49 -30.76
CA CYS A 896 -2.87 -8.52 -30.03
C CYS A 896 -2.56 -9.81 -29.25
N TYR A 897 -3.48 -10.78 -29.16
CA TYR A 897 -3.29 -11.96 -28.28
C TYR A 897 -2.59 -13.16 -28.96
N ALA A 898 -2.16 -13.04 -30.22
CA ALA A 898 -1.69 -14.19 -31.02
C ALA A 898 -0.20 -14.13 -31.42
N ARG A 899 0.63 -13.31 -30.77
CA ARG A 899 2.08 -13.23 -31.09
C ARG A 899 3.04 -13.42 -29.92
N ILE A 900 2.53 -13.73 -28.71
CA ILE A 900 3.35 -13.96 -27.50
C ILE A 900 3.04 -15.32 -26.83
N VAL A 901 2.03 -16.06 -27.31
CA VAL A 901 1.89 -17.51 -27.05
C VAL A 901 2.40 -18.23 -28.28
#